data_AF-A0A1G9A270-F1
#
_entry.id   AF-A0A1G9A270-F1
#
_cell.length_a   1.000
_cell.length_b   1.000
_cell.length_c   1.000
_cell.angle_alpha   90.00
_cell.angle_beta   90.00
_cell.angle_gamma   90.00
#
_symmetry.space_group_name_H-M   'P 1'
#
loop_
_entity.id
_entity.type
_entity.pdbx_description
1 polymer ?
#
loop_
_entity_poly.entity_id
_entity_poly.type
_entity_poly.pdbx_seq_one_letter_code
_entity_poly.pdbx_strand_id
1 'polypeptide(L)'
;MRPLLLNLDHFGSFREPAAVDFSDTEYFALVGPTGAGKSTIIDAICFALYGTVPRWGKENVISHALAPSAAAGKVGLVFESGGRRYGVVRSMARDNKGAVRTKAARLDELDPEAPLAQAYEAVLKSLAEGEHVTPEVQRLTGLEYKFFTQCVVLPQGRFAEFLHAAPRERQDLLVQLLDADVYERIRQRAAGEEEAAKSAAAFARGQLDRLSGASEEAEREAADRLAALRRLAGTMDTDLDLLRAREAEIRRAEQERASVAERQSALSSLRMPSAVPTLATARRAAEESIGTLTDEVAALEADDRAADEALAALGDRAEPMSALSALEARERLTAEAGKARAAASTAGASLEGTKAAFVAAEQAVAAAEHERERLRDAHAAAGLAHRLAVGEPCPVCLRPVTELPTEPSAGSSAELSAGRAAASRRGHGELADLGAADRALAAARDRAARARSAHAKAETSASMLAGQATRLESELAALPAPGDRARIEAALAAFAKADELANQARTAVRAARRRLDQARAAAQQVERQAESAWRTLESTRDRLLVLGSHDVPPPALDRGDLHRAWTELLGWRDQAARAAAAALAAREAEVAEAAARLAGDRRNLAERLAQHGVTVPREATPDQLGAAVAGAVARADGALERLREDRKRAAELERVVAEKEHEAKVAHELALRLRANAFERWLCAEALEVLVAGASDTLRELSDGQYELALADRTGDIEVIDHGEAGMRRSARTLSGGETFQAALALALALSGAVARGLDSIFLDEGFGTLDPATLDTVATTLERLASGRERMIGVVTHVPALAERVPVRFEVRRDAKGSHVRKAGL
;
A
#
# COMPACT_ATOMS: atom_id res chain seq x y z
N MET A 1 12.22 -78.66 -54.08
CA MET A 1 13.66 -78.92 -53.93
C MET A 1 14.05 -79.92 -54.99
N ARG A 2 14.70 -79.44 -56.04
CA ARG A 2 15.23 -80.20 -57.17
C ARG A 2 16.71 -79.89 -57.32
N PRO A 3 17.64 -80.86 -57.24
CA PRO A 3 19.05 -80.58 -57.52
C PRO A 3 19.23 -80.22 -59.00
N LEU A 4 20.15 -79.31 -59.31
CA LEU A 4 20.50 -78.93 -60.69
C LEU A 4 21.96 -79.23 -60.98
N LEU A 5 22.87 -78.83 -60.08
CA LEU A 5 24.31 -79.05 -60.25
C LEU A 5 24.94 -79.34 -58.90
N LEU A 6 25.68 -80.45 -58.81
CA LEU A 6 26.47 -80.82 -57.64
C LEU A 6 27.95 -80.78 -57.97
N ASN A 7 28.71 -79.98 -57.22
CA ASN A 7 30.16 -79.89 -57.29
C ASN A 7 30.79 -80.52 -56.05
N LEU A 8 31.73 -81.43 -56.27
CA LEU A 8 32.45 -82.19 -55.26
C LEU A 8 33.94 -81.92 -55.40
N ASP A 9 34.57 -81.48 -54.32
CA ASP A 9 36.02 -81.30 -54.28
C ASP A 9 36.57 -81.94 -52.99
N HIS A 10 37.33 -83.02 -53.15
CA HIS A 10 37.90 -83.83 -52.07
C HIS A 10 36.88 -84.37 -51.04
N PHE A 11 35.64 -84.66 -51.47
CA PHE A 11 34.56 -85.15 -50.60
C PHE A 11 34.44 -86.69 -50.60
N GLY A 12 34.59 -87.30 -49.43
CA GLY A 12 34.42 -88.73 -49.21
C GLY A 12 35.31 -89.59 -50.12
N SER A 13 34.69 -90.30 -51.07
CA SER A 13 35.37 -91.15 -52.04
C SER A 13 35.88 -90.41 -53.30
N PHE A 14 35.36 -89.21 -53.56
CA PHE A 14 35.79 -88.33 -54.66
C PHE A 14 36.99 -87.50 -54.22
N ARG A 15 38.19 -87.83 -54.75
CA ARG A 15 39.44 -87.17 -54.36
C ARG A 15 39.92 -86.11 -55.34
N GLU A 16 39.34 -86.08 -56.55
CA GLU A 16 39.55 -85.04 -57.55
C GLU A 16 38.24 -84.25 -57.73
N PRO A 17 38.29 -83.01 -58.24
CA PRO A 17 37.08 -82.25 -58.53
C PRO A 17 36.14 -82.98 -59.49
N ALA A 18 34.88 -83.15 -59.09
CA ALA A 18 33.84 -83.79 -59.89
C ALA A 18 32.57 -82.93 -59.89
N ALA A 19 31.91 -82.85 -61.05
CA ALA A 19 30.63 -82.18 -61.23
C ALA A 19 29.58 -83.19 -61.71
N VAL A 20 28.39 -83.14 -61.12
CA VAL A 20 27.22 -83.92 -61.53
C VAL A 20 26.11 -82.96 -61.92
N ASP A 21 25.79 -82.94 -63.21
CA ASP A 21 24.73 -82.12 -63.77
C ASP A 21 23.42 -82.93 -63.83
N PHE A 22 22.41 -82.47 -63.09
CA PHE A 22 21.07 -83.07 -62.99
C PHE A 22 20.02 -82.30 -63.79
N SER A 23 20.38 -81.19 -64.44
CA SER A 23 19.44 -80.19 -64.96
C SER A 23 18.49 -80.70 -66.03
N ASP A 24 18.95 -81.66 -66.83
CA ASP A 24 18.22 -82.31 -67.91
C ASP A 24 17.75 -83.74 -67.54
N THR A 25 17.70 -84.05 -66.25
CA THR A 25 17.31 -85.38 -65.77
C THR A 25 16.01 -85.34 -64.97
N GLU A 26 15.04 -86.17 -65.36
CA GLU A 26 13.81 -86.42 -64.59
C GLU A 26 13.82 -87.84 -63.98
N TYR A 27 14.42 -88.81 -64.67
CA TYR A 27 14.61 -90.17 -64.17
C TYR A 27 16.05 -90.61 -64.39
N PHE A 28 16.81 -90.84 -63.32
CA PHE A 28 18.21 -91.24 -63.43
C PHE A 28 18.61 -92.34 -62.45
N ALA A 29 19.62 -93.11 -62.84
CA ALA A 29 20.21 -94.15 -62.00
C ALA A 29 21.68 -93.87 -61.69
N LEU A 30 22.07 -93.97 -60.43
CA LEU A 30 23.47 -94.02 -60.01
C LEU A 30 23.92 -95.49 -60.04
N VAL A 31 24.83 -95.83 -60.96
CA VAL A 31 25.22 -97.23 -61.27
C VAL A 31 26.72 -97.42 -61.07
N GLY A 32 27.13 -98.55 -60.51
CA GLY A 32 28.54 -98.86 -60.24
C GLY A 32 28.71 -99.95 -59.18
N PRO A 33 29.89 -100.58 -59.08
CA PRO A 33 30.12 -101.65 -58.12
C PRO A 33 29.95 -101.16 -56.67
N THR A 34 29.68 -102.09 -55.75
CA THR A 34 29.57 -101.78 -54.32
C THR A 34 30.85 -101.12 -53.83
N GLY A 35 30.74 -99.98 -53.13
CA GLY A 35 31.89 -99.21 -52.67
C GLY A 35 32.54 -98.28 -53.72
N ALA A 36 31.93 -98.12 -54.90
CA ALA A 36 32.40 -97.18 -55.93
C ALA A 36 32.16 -95.70 -55.60
N GLY A 37 31.29 -95.37 -54.64
CA GLY A 37 30.99 -94.00 -54.23
C GLY A 37 29.61 -93.47 -54.64
N LYS A 38 28.67 -94.34 -55.05
CA LYS A 38 27.30 -93.95 -55.46
C LYS A 38 26.56 -93.16 -54.38
N SER A 39 26.45 -93.71 -53.17
CA SER A 39 25.80 -93.03 -52.05
C SER A 39 26.58 -91.79 -51.59
N THR A 40 27.87 -91.63 -51.95
CA THR A 40 28.63 -90.41 -51.66
C THR A 40 28.08 -89.19 -52.41
N ILE A 41 27.45 -89.38 -53.58
CA ILE A 41 26.78 -88.30 -54.33
C ILE A 41 25.56 -87.80 -53.55
N ILE A 42 24.73 -88.71 -53.03
CA ILE A 42 23.57 -88.37 -52.19
C ILE A 42 24.02 -87.77 -50.86
N ASP A 43 25.03 -88.37 -50.22
CA ASP A 43 25.64 -87.85 -48.99
C ASP A 43 26.10 -86.40 -49.20
N ALA A 44 26.63 -86.05 -50.37
CA ALA A 44 27.06 -84.69 -50.67
C ALA A 44 25.90 -83.71 -50.83
N ILE A 45 24.77 -84.13 -51.43
CA ILE A 45 23.56 -83.30 -51.50
C ILE A 45 23.04 -83.01 -50.08
N CYS A 46 22.92 -84.04 -49.24
CA CYS A 46 22.53 -83.90 -47.83
C CYS A 46 23.51 -82.99 -47.06
N PHE A 47 24.81 -83.18 -47.28
CA PHE A 47 25.84 -82.38 -46.65
C PHE A 47 25.74 -80.92 -47.09
N ALA A 48 25.56 -80.64 -48.38
CA ALA A 48 25.44 -79.27 -48.90
C ALA A 48 24.26 -78.54 -48.25
N LEU A 49 23.09 -79.19 -48.19
CA LEU A 49 21.88 -78.61 -47.61
C LEU A 49 21.97 -78.45 -46.08
N TYR A 50 22.26 -79.53 -45.35
CA TYR A 50 22.10 -79.54 -43.88
C TYR A 50 23.40 -79.59 -43.08
N GLY A 51 24.56 -79.80 -43.74
CA GLY A 51 25.86 -79.90 -43.09
C GLY A 51 26.14 -81.27 -42.46
N THR A 52 25.28 -82.25 -42.70
CA THR A 52 25.34 -83.60 -42.12
C THR A 52 24.87 -84.62 -43.17
N VAL A 53 25.24 -85.89 -42.99
CA VAL A 53 24.83 -86.98 -43.91
C VAL A 53 24.23 -88.17 -43.15
N PRO A 54 23.35 -88.95 -43.78
CA PRO A 54 22.62 -90.03 -43.08
C PRO A 54 23.54 -91.14 -42.56
N ARG A 55 24.60 -91.46 -43.31
CA ARG A 55 25.47 -92.64 -43.08
C ARG A 55 26.48 -92.49 -41.95
N TRP A 56 26.69 -91.28 -41.41
CA TRP A 56 27.64 -91.03 -40.32
C TRP A 56 27.05 -91.30 -38.92
N GLY A 57 25.81 -91.76 -38.84
CA GLY A 57 25.19 -92.29 -37.62
C GLY A 57 24.73 -91.24 -36.60
N LYS A 58 25.41 -90.09 -36.52
CA LYS A 58 25.00 -88.93 -35.71
C LYS A 58 25.06 -87.65 -36.53
N GLU A 59 24.08 -86.77 -36.31
CA GLU A 59 24.07 -85.44 -36.90
C GLU A 59 25.34 -84.67 -36.53
N ASN A 60 25.86 -83.88 -37.47
CA ASN A 60 27.04 -83.01 -37.31
C ASN A 60 28.39 -83.76 -37.16
N VAL A 61 28.44 -85.08 -37.34
CA VAL A 61 29.70 -85.83 -37.37
C VAL A 61 30.29 -85.82 -38.77
N ILE A 62 31.26 -84.95 -39.04
CA ILE A 62 31.83 -84.74 -40.39
C ILE A 62 33.24 -85.32 -40.57
N SER A 63 33.69 -86.19 -39.65
CA SER A 63 35.03 -86.80 -39.66
C SER A 63 35.36 -87.55 -40.95
N HIS A 64 34.34 -88.04 -41.65
CA HIS A 64 34.43 -88.81 -42.89
C HIS A 64 34.11 -87.98 -44.14
N ALA A 65 33.82 -86.69 -43.99
CA ALA A 65 33.43 -85.80 -45.09
C ALA A 65 34.60 -85.52 -46.04
N LEU A 66 35.81 -85.38 -45.51
CA LEU A 66 36.99 -85.03 -46.29
C LEU A 66 37.83 -86.27 -46.62
N ALA A 67 38.30 -86.37 -47.86
CA ALA A 67 39.21 -87.42 -48.30
C ALA A 67 40.43 -87.55 -47.35
N PRO A 68 40.89 -88.77 -47.00
CA PRO A 68 41.97 -88.96 -46.04
C PRO A 68 43.27 -88.20 -46.34
N SER A 69 43.59 -88.03 -47.62
CA SER A 69 44.80 -87.36 -48.12
C SER A 69 44.66 -85.86 -48.35
N ALA A 70 43.47 -85.28 -48.14
CA ALA A 70 43.19 -83.87 -48.43
C ALA A 70 43.24 -83.00 -47.17
N ALA A 71 43.78 -81.78 -47.30
CA ALA A 71 43.82 -80.78 -46.24
C ALA A 71 42.53 -79.92 -46.18
N ALA A 72 41.88 -79.71 -47.33
CA ALA A 72 40.61 -79.00 -47.46
C ALA A 72 39.80 -79.55 -48.63
N GLY A 73 38.50 -79.28 -48.61
CA GLY A 73 37.54 -79.69 -49.65
C GLY A 73 36.29 -78.81 -49.64
N LYS A 74 35.48 -78.92 -50.68
CA LYS A 74 34.29 -78.10 -50.90
C LYS A 74 33.18 -78.92 -51.53
N VAL A 75 31.96 -78.70 -51.09
CA VAL A 75 30.75 -79.22 -51.72
C VAL A 75 29.85 -78.05 -52.05
N GLY A 76 29.42 -77.96 -53.30
CA GLY A 76 28.45 -76.99 -53.76
C GLY A 76 27.25 -77.69 -54.36
N LEU A 77 26.05 -77.24 -54.02
CA LEU A 77 24.81 -77.65 -54.69
C LEU A 77 24.06 -76.43 -55.21
N VAL A 78 23.66 -76.46 -56.47
CA VAL A 78 22.65 -75.58 -57.04
C VAL A 78 21.35 -76.36 -57.08
N PHE A 79 20.27 -75.79 -56.55
CA PHE A 79 18.96 -76.45 -56.49
C PHE A 79 17.82 -75.45 -56.71
N GLU A 80 16.63 -75.95 -57.03
CA GLU A 80 15.41 -75.16 -57.17
C GLU A 80 14.41 -75.51 -56.08
N SER A 81 13.73 -74.51 -55.51
CA SER A 81 12.63 -74.72 -54.55
C SER A 81 11.58 -73.62 -54.69
N GLY A 82 10.31 -73.98 -54.86
CA GLY A 82 9.21 -73.01 -55.00
C GLY A 82 9.40 -72.04 -56.18
N GLY A 83 9.92 -72.54 -57.31
CA GLY A 83 10.16 -71.77 -58.54
C GLY A 83 11.35 -70.80 -58.49
N ARG A 84 12.22 -70.90 -57.47
CA ARG A 84 13.43 -70.07 -57.31
C ARG A 84 14.69 -70.92 -57.24
N ARG A 85 15.80 -70.40 -57.76
CA ARG A 85 17.10 -71.08 -57.81
C ARG A 85 18.00 -70.63 -56.66
N TYR A 86 18.61 -71.59 -55.99
CA TYR A 86 19.47 -71.37 -54.83
C TYR A 86 20.82 -72.08 -54.99
N GLY A 87 21.87 -71.46 -54.47
CA GLY A 87 23.22 -72.00 -54.41
C GLY A 87 23.65 -72.15 -52.96
N VAL A 88 23.94 -73.38 -52.53
CA VAL A 88 24.52 -73.65 -51.23
C VAL A 88 25.94 -74.19 -51.38
N VAL A 89 26.86 -73.66 -50.58
CA VAL A 89 28.28 -74.02 -50.62
C VAL A 89 28.77 -74.27 -49.21
N ARG A 90 29.40 -75.43 -48.98
CA ARG A 90 30.08 -75.76 -47.73
C ARG A 90 31.51 -76.17 -47.99
N SER A 91 32.44 -75.52 -47.29
CA SER A 91 33.87 -75.87 -47.30
C SER A 91 34.26 -76.52 -45.99
N MET A 92 35.15 -77.49 -46.06
CA MET A 92 35.69 -78.21 -44.91
C MET A 92 37.21 -78.23 -44.95
N ALA A 93 37.84 -78.24 -43.78
CA ALA A 93 39.29 -78.32 -43.65
C ALA A 93 39.68 -79.20 -42.44
N ARG A 94 40.87 -79.79 -42.49
CA ARG A 94 41.49 -80.42 -41.33
C ARG A 94 42.08 -79.34 -40.44
N ASP A 95 41.78 -79.40 -39.15
CA ASP A 95 42.47 -78.60 -38.16
C ASP A 95 43.88 -79.17 -37.87
N ASN A 96 44.68 -78.44 -37.09
CA ASN A 96 46.04 -78.85 -36.71
C ASN A 96 46.09 -80.16 -35.91
N LYS A 97 44.95 -80.68 -35.43
CA LYS A 97 44.82 -81.95 -34.69
C LYS A 97 44.30 -83.08 -35.59
N GLY A 98 44.14 -82.83 -36.89
CA GLY A 98 43.68 -83.80 -37.88
C GLY A 98 42.16 -83.99 -37.94
N ALA A 99 41.37 -83.25 -37.15
CA ALA A 99 39.91 -83.34 -37.16
C ALA A 99 39.32 -82.49 -38.29
N VAL A 100 38.31 -83.02 -38.98
CA VAL A 100 37.62 -82.32 -40.08
C VAL A 100 36.57 -81.38 -39.49
N ARG A 101 36.60 -80.11 -39.91
CA ARG A 101 35.65 -79.06 -39.50
C ARG A 101 35.09 -78.32 -40.71
N THR A 102 33.84 -77.87 -40.63
CA THR A 102 33.27 -76.94 -41.61
C THR A 102 33.95 -75.58 -41.45
N LYS A 103 34.64 -75.11 -42.49
CA LYS A 103 35.40 -73.85 -42.50
C LYS A 103 34.50 -72.66 -42.84
N ALA A 104 33.60 -72.83 -43.81
CA ALA A 104 32.63 -71.81 -44.20
C ALA A 104 31.40 -72.48 -44.84
N ALA A 105 30.23 -71.89 -44.65
CA ALA A 105 28.99 -72.25 -45.31
C ALA A 105 28.29 -70.97 -45.79
N ARG A 106 27.71 -71.00 -46.98
CA ARG A 106 26.97 -69.88 -47.59
C ARG A 106 25.78 -70.38 -48.37
N LEU A 107 24.68 -69.62 -48.32
CA LEU A 107 23.46 -69.84 -49.09
C LEU A 107 23.06 -68.56 -49.80
N ASP A 108 22.86 -68.67 -51.11
CA ASP A 108 22.55 -67.56 -52.00
C ASP A 108 21.30 -67.86 -52.84
N GLU A 109 20.51 -66.84 -53.13
CA GLU A 109 19.52 -66.83 -54.21
C GLU A 109 20.23 -66.44 -55.50
N LEU A 110 20.04 -67.25 -56.55
CA LEU A 110 20.75 -67.14 -57.82
C LEU A 110 19.79 -66.73 -58.93
N ASP A 111 20.32 -66.10 -59.97
CA ASP A 111 19.56 -65.79 -61.19
C ASP A 111 19.11 -67.08 -61.90
N PRO A 112 17.79 -67.33 -62.06
CA PRO A 112 17.29 -68.50 -62.78
C PRO A 112 17.63 -68.48 -64.28
N GLU A 113 17.90 -67.32 -64.88
CA GLU A 113 18.24 -67.20 -66.31
C GLU A 113 19.74 -67.41 -66.58
N ALA A 114 20.59 -67.37 -65.55
CA ALA A 114 22.03 -67.58 -65.72
C ALA A 114 22.35 -69.05 -66.11
N PRO A 115 23.32 -69.27 -67.02
CA PRO A 115 23.81 -70.62 -67.33
C PRO A 115 24.33 -71.33 -66.07
N LEU A 116 23.99 -72.62 -65.90
CA LEU A 116 24.33 -73.37 -64.68
C LEU A 116 25.84 -73.41 -64.36
N ALA A 117 26.70 -73.41 -65.39
CA ALA A 117 28.15 -73.37 -65.21
C ALA A 117 28.65 -72.11 -64.49
N GLN A 118 27.90 -71.00 -64.57
CA GLN A 118 28.22 -69.71 -63.95
C GLN A 118 27.25 -69.37 -62.81
N ALA A 119 26.43 -70.31 -62.36
CA ALA A 119 25.36 -70.06 -61.40
C ALA A 119 25.85 -69.41 -60.09
N TYR A 120 27.03 -69.80 -59.60
CA TYR A 120 27.62 -69.23 -58.38
C TYR A 120 28.13 -67.79 -58.52
N GLU A 121 28.28 -67.29 -59.75
CA GLU A 121 28.68 -65.90 -60.04
C GLU A 121 27.46 -64.97 -60.15
N ALA A 122 26.31 -65.51 -60.56
CA ALA A 122 25.06 -64.80 -60.73
C ALA A 122 24.20 -64.76 -59.45
N VAL A 123 24.79 -64.26 -58.34
CA VAL A 123 24.09 -64.13 -57.05
C VAL A 123 23.18 -62.90 -57.05
N LEU A 124 21.87 -63.12 -56.85
CA LEU A 124 20.89 -62.04 -56.64
C LEU A 124 20.89 -61.54 -55.20
N LYS A 125 20.94 -62.46 -54.23
CA LYS A 125 20.86 -62.12 -52.80
C LYS A 125 21.58 -63.16 -51.94
N SER A 126 22.41 -62.71 -51.00
CA SER A 126 22.93 -63.57 -49.91
C SER A 126 21.84 -63.78 -48.86
N LEU A 127 21.51 -65.04 -48.57
CA LEU A 127 20.42 -65.39 -47.64
C LEU A 127 20.93 -65.76 -46.25
N ALA A 128 22.02 -66.54 -46.16
CA ALA A 128 22.59 -66.96 -44.89
C ALA A 128 24.07 -67.35 -44.99
N GLU A 129 24.79 -67.22 -43.87
CA GLU A 129 26.19 -67.60 -43.74
C GLU A 129 26.43 -68.36 -42.41
N GLY A 130 27.47 -69.21 -42.38
CA GLY A 130 27.89 -69.93 -41.18
C GLY A 130 26.82 -70.89 -40.65
N GLU A 131 26.47 -70.76 -39.36
CA GLU A 131 25.51 -71.64 -38.68
C GLU A 131 24.05 -71.38 -39.09
N HIS A 132 23.73 -70.19 -39.62
CA HIS A 132 22.38 -69.82 -40.05
C HIS A 132 21.98 -70.44 -41.39
N VAL A 133 22.92 -71.02 -42.14
CA VAL A 133 22.63 -71.68 -43.41
C VAL A 133 21.64 -72.82 -43.24
N THR A 134 21.81 -73.67 -42.22
CA THR A 134 20.93 -74.82 -42.03
C THR A 134 19.48 -74.41 -41.69
N PRO A 135 19.22 -73.51 -40.72
CA PRO A 135 17.87 -72.99 -40.48
C PRO A 135 17.22 -72.34 -41.70
N GLU A 136 17.98 -71.57 -42.48
CA GLU A 136 17.44 -70.92 -43.68
C GLU A 136 17.14 -71.94 -44.79
N VAL A 137 17.99 -72.96 -44.96
CA VAL A 137 17.68 -74.09 -45.85
C VAL A 137 16.39 -74.79 -45.42
N GLN A 138 16.21 -75.07 -44.12
CA GLN A 138 14.98 -75.68 -43.60
C GLN A 138 13.75 -74.84 -43.90
N ARG A 139 13.86 -73.51 -43.79
CA ARG A 139 12.79 -72.56 -44.16
C ARG A 139 12.47 -72.57 -45.66
N LEU A 140 13.48 -72.75 -46.52
CA LEU A 140 13.31 -72.79 -47.98
C LEU A 140 12.82 -74.13 -48.52
N THR A 141 13.21 -75.24 -47.88
CA THR A 141 12.79 -76.60 -48.24
C THR A 141 11.50 -77.02 -47.54
N GLY A 142 11.09 -76.30 -46.48
CA GLY A 142 9.94 -76.64 -45.63
C GLY A 142 10.17 -77.86 -44.75
N LEU A 143 11.40 -78.38 -44.68
CA LEU A 143 11.71 -79.63 -43.99
C LEU A 143 12.96 -79.53 -43.11
N GLU A 144 12.83 -80.01 -41.88
CA GLU A 144 13.98 -80.35 -41.05
C GLU A 144 14.79 -81.52 -41.65
N TYR A 145 16.07 -81.61 -41.28
CA TYR A 145 16.98 -82.64 -41.80
C TYR A 145 16.44 -84.07 -41.61
N LYS A 146 15.95 -84.40 -40.41
CA LYS A 146 15.40 -85.73 -40.11
C LYS A 146 14.26 -86.11 -41.06
N PHE A 147 13.40 -85.16 -41.39
CA PHE A 147 12.25 -85.35 -42.27
C PHE A 147 12.66 -85.35 -43.73
N PHE A 148 13.66 -84.54 -44.11
CA PHE A 148 14.26 -84.61 -45.44
C PHE A 148 14.83 -86.01 -45.74
N THR A 149 15.47 -86.66 -44.76
CA THR A 149 15.96 -88.04 -44.87
C THR A 149 14.88 -89.13 -44.73
N GLN A 150 13.62 -88.73 -44.54
CA GLN A 150 12.47 -89.64 -44.52
C GLN A 150 11.56 -89.44 -45.73
N CYS A 151 11.59 -88.27 -46.37
CA CYS A 151 10.67 -87.92 -47.46
C CYS A 151 11.37 -87.77 -48.82
N VAL A 152 12.61 -87.27 -48.84
CA VAL A 152 13.32 -86.88 -50.08
C VAL A 152 14.45 -87.83 -50.38
N VAL A 153 15.27 -88.14 -49.37
CA VAL A 153 16.37 -89.11 -49.50
C VAL A 153 16.00 -90.29 -48.63
N LEU A 154 15.84 -91.48 -49.21
CA LEU A 154 15.59 -92.70 -48.47
C LEU A 154 16.88 -93.52 -48.37
N PRO A 155 17.68 -93.37 -47.30
CA PRO A 155 18.95 -94.08 -47.15
C PRO A 155 18.74 -95.56 -46.82
N GLN A 156 19.76 -96.36 -47.16
CA GLN A 156 19.77 -97.80 -46.92
C GLN A 156 19.39 -98.17 -45.46
N GLY A 157 18.39 -99.03 -45.30
CA GLY A 157 17.96 -99.57 -44.00
C GLY A 157 17.05 -98.68 -43.15
N ARG A 158 16.66 -97.50 -43.62
CA ARG A 158 15.74 -96.56 -42.92
C ARG A 158 14.42 -96.32 -43.65
N PHE A 159 14.15 -97.13 -44.67
CA PHE A 159 12.99 -97.02 -45.56
C PHE A 159 11.65 -97.04 -44.80
N ALA A 160 11.57 -97.78 -43.69
CA ALA A 160 10.33 -97.97 -42.92
C ALA A 160 10.13 -96.98 -41.75
N GLU A 161 11.01 -96.00 -41.55
CA GLU A 161 10.95 -95.12 -40.37
C GLU A 161 9.61 -94.38 -40.27
N PHE A 162 9.07 -93.88 -41.39
CA PHE A 162 7.78 -93.19 -41.39
C PHE A 162 6.58 -94.14 -41.13
N LEU A 163 6.61 -95.37 -41.67
CA LEU A 163 5.61 -96.41 -41.37
C LEU A 163 5.57 -96.79 -39.89
N HIS A 164 6.68 -96.60 -39.17
CA HIS A 164 6.82 -97.03 -37.78
C HIS A 164 6.85 -95.88 -36.77
N ALA A 165 6.92 -94.63 -37.24
CA ALA A 165 6.92 -93.41 -36.44
C ALA A 165 5.70 -93.33 -35.51
N ALA A 166 5.86 -92.74 -34.33
CA ALA A 166 4.74 -92.58 -33.40
C ALA A 166 3.71 -91.57 -33.93
N PRO A 167 2.42 -91.64 -33.52
CA PRO A 167 1.38 -90.70 -33.98
C PRO A 167 1.76 -89.22 -33.84
N ARG A 168 2.45 -88.85 -32.75
CA ARG A 168 2.94 -87.48 -32.52
C ARG A 168 4.04 -87.07 -33.51
N GLU A 169 4.98 -87.96 -33.80
CA GLU A 169 6.07 -87.68 -34.75
C GLU A 169 5.53 -87.55 -36.19
N ARG A 170 4.50 -88.35 -36.54
CA ARG A 170 3.76 -88.21 -37.81
C ARG A 170 3.00 -86.89 -37.85
N GLN A 171 2.35 -86.50 -36.76
CA GLN A 171 1.66 -85.22 -36.66
C GLN A 171 2.64 -84.05 -36.85
N ASP A 172 3.78 -84.05 -36.15
CA ASP A 172 4.80 -82.99 -36.27
C ASP A 172 5.31 -82.86 -37.71
N LEU A 173 5.52 -83.99 -38.42
CA LEU A 173 5.87 -83.98 -39.84
C LEU A 173 4.77 -83.35 -40.70
N LEU A 174 3.52 -83.75 -40.51
CA LEU A 174 2.39 -83.22 -41.29
C LEU A 174 2.16 -81.74 -41.04
N VAL A 175 2.35 -81.25 -39.80
CA VAL A 175 2.30 -79.81 -39.47
C VAL A 175 3.33 -79.03 -40.29
N GLN A 176 4.56 -79.53 -40.39
CA GLN A 176 5.62 -78.89 -41.17
C GLN A 176 5.35 -78.92 -42.67
N LEU A 177 4.88 -80.06 -43.20
CA LEU A 177 4.56 -80.20 -44.62
C LEU A 177 3.39 -79.32 -45.06
N LEU A 178 2.39 -79.15 -44.20
CA LEU A 178 1.19 -78.36 -44.47
C LEU A 178 1.35 -76.86 -44.17
N ASP A 179 2.50 -76.42 -43.64
CA ASP A 179 2.73 -75.04 -43.15
C ASP A 179 1.62 -74.60 -42.17
N ALA A 180 1.17 -75.53 -41.31
CA ALA A 180 0.04 -75.30 -40.39
C ALA A 180 0.40 -74.42 -39.17
N ASP A 181 1.66 -74.01 -39.05
CA ASP A 181 2.17 -73.09 -38.02
C ASP A 181 1.48 -71.70 -38.08
N VAL A 182 0.92 -71.34 -39.24
CA VAL A 182 0.16 -70.10 -39.44
C VAL A 182 -1.03 -69.98 -38.49
N TYR A 183 -1.69 -71.09 -38.18
CA TYR A 183 -2.86 -71.09 -37.29
C TYR A 183 -2.47 -70.82 -35.84
N GLU A 184 -1.30 -71.30 -35.42
CA GLU A 184 -0.74 -70.98 -34.10
C GLU A 184 -0.36 -69.49 -34.00
N ARG A 185 0.18 -68.88 -35.07
CA ARG A 185 0.40 -67.43 -35.12
C ARG A 185 -0.91 -66.64 -35.02
N ILE A 186 -1.94 -67.04 -35.75
CA ILE A 186 -3.26 -66.40 -35.68
C ILE A 186 -3.84 -66.51 -34.26
N ARG A 187 -3.72 -67.68 -33.63
CA ARG A 187 -4.17 -67.92 -32.25
C ARG A 187 -3.49 -66.97 -31.25
N GLN A 188 -2.17 -66.82 -31.34
CA GLN A 188 -1.41 -65.94 -30.45
C GLN A 188 -1.83 -64.48 -30.63
N ARG A 189 -2.04 -64.04 -31.87
CA ARG A 189 -2.54 -62.70 -32.17
C ARG A 189 -3.94 -62.48 -31.61
N ALA A 190 -4.86 -63.43 -31.82
CA ALA A 190 -6.22 -63.36 -31.28
C ALA A 190 -6.22 -63.26 -29.74
N ALA A 191 -5.37 -64.02 -29.05
CA ALA A 191 -5.22 -63.91 -27.59
C ALA A 191 -4.68 -62.53 -27.15
N GLY A 192 -3.78 -61.92 -27.92
CA GLY A 192 -3.30 -60.56 -27.68
C GLY A 192 -4.39 -59.50 -27.90
N GLU A 193 -5.20 -59.66 -28.95
CA GLU A 193 -6.34 -58.78 -29.24
C GLU A 193 -7.43 -58.89 -28.16
N GLU A 194 -7.69 -60.09 -27.64
CA GLU A 194 -8.60 -60.31 -26.50
C GLU A 194 -8.18 -59.50 -25.27
N GLU A 195 -6.91 -59.60 -24.87
CA GLU A 195 -6.40 -58.93 -23.67
C GLU A 195 -6.42 -57.39 -23.83
N ALA A 196 -6.04 -56.89 -25.00
CA ALA A 196 -6.10 -55.47 -25.32
C ALA A 196 -7.55 -54.94 -25.26
N ALA A 197 -8.50 -55.65 -25.83
CA ALA A 197 -9.91 -55.29 -25.83
C ALA A 197 -10.51 -55.32 -24.40
N LYS A 198 -10.17 -56.32 -23.58
CA LYS A 198 -10.57 -56.38 -22.16
C LYS A 198 -10.04 -55.21 -21.36
N SER A 199 -8.76 -54.88 -21.53
CA SER A 199 -8.13 -53.74 -20.84
C SER A 199 -8.80 -52.41 -21.21
N ALA A 200 -9.06 -52.21 -22.51
CA ALA A 200 -9.77 -51.02 -23.00
C ALA A 200 -11.21 -50.93 -22.47
N ALA A 201 -11.95 -52.05 -22.45
CA ALA A 201 -13.30 -52.10 -21.88
C ALA A 201 -13.29 -51.78 -20.38
N ALA A 202 -12.35 -52.34 -19.62
CA ALA A 202 -12.21 -52.08 -18.19
C ALA A 202 -11.86 -50.61 -17.89
N PHE A 203 -10.98 -50.01 -18.69
CA PHE A 203 -10.63 -48.60 -18.56
C PHE A 203 -11.84 -47.69 -18.85
N ALA A 204 -12.56 -47.94 -19.95
CA ALA A 204 -13.76 -47.20 -20.30
C ALA A 204 -14.86 -47.34 -19.24
N ARG A 205 -15.03 -48.54 -18.67
CA ARG A 205 -15.96 -48.80 -17.56
C ARG A 205 -15.56 -48.05 -16.28
N GLY A 206 -14.28 -48.01 -15.94
CA GLY A 206 -13.79 -47.23 -14.80
C GLY A 206 -13.97 -45.71 -14.98
N GLN A 207 -14.01 -45.20 -16.22
CA GLN A 207 -14.41 -43.80 -16.48
C GLN A 207 -15.92 -43.61 -16.35
N LEU A 208 -16.72 -44.56 -16.86
CA LEU A 208 -18.17 -44.53 -16.77
C LEU A 208 -18.67 -44.52 -15.31
N ASP A 209 -18.05 -45.32 -14.44
CA ASP A 209 -18.41 -45.39 -13.01
C ASP A 209 -18.28 -44.04 -12.29
N ARG A 210 -17.33 -43.19 -12.71
CA ARG A 210 -17.16 -41.83 -12.16
C ARG A 210 -18.29 -40.87 -12.56
N LEU A 211 -19.02 -41.20 -13.62
CA LEU A 211 -20.14 -40.42 -14.14
C LEU A 211 -21.49 -40.99 -13.68
N SER A 212 -21.50 -41.95 -12.75
CA SER A 212 -22.71 -42.61 -12.25
C SER A 212 -23.75 -41.65 -11.63
N GLY A 213 -23.34 -40.46 -11.19
CA GLY A 213 -24.24 -39.41 -10.70
C GLY A 213 -24.97 -38.62 -11.79
N ALA A 214 -24.58 -38.75 -13.06
CA ALA A 214 -25.20 -38.07 -14.19
C ALA A 214 -26.37 -38.88 -14.76
N SER A 215 -27.46 -38.99 -13.99
CA SER A 215 -28.67 -39.70 -14.43
C SER A 215 -29.69 -38.76 -15.09
N GLU A 216 -30.70 -39.34 -15.74
CA GLU A 216 -31.83 -38.59 -16.29
C GLU A 216 -32.64 -37.89 -15.20
N GLU A 217 -32.80 -38.56 -14.06
CA GLU A 217 -33.46 -38.00 -12.89
C GLU A 217 -32.68 -36.79 -12.35
N ALA A 218 -31.35 -36.88 -12.27
CA ALA A 218 -30.50 -35.79 -11.80
C ALA A 218 -30.54 -34.57 -12.74
N GLU A 219 -30.54 -34.79 -14.05
CA GLU A 219 -30.71 -33.71 -15.05
C GLU A 219 -32.07 -33.04 -14.90
N ARG A 220 -33.15 -33.83 -14.76
CA ARG A 220 -34.51 -33.31 -14.60
C ARG A 220 -34.64 -32.50 -13.31
N GLU A 221 -34.12 -33.00 -12.19
CA GLU A 221 -34.12 -32.29 -10.91
C GLU A 221 -33.35 -30.96 -10.99
N ALA A 222 -32.18 -30.95 -11.64
CA ALA A 222 -31.41 -29.73 -11.87
C ALA A 222 -32.16 -28.72 -12.76
N ALA A 223 -32.83 -29.19 -13.82
CA ALA A 223 -33.65 -28.36 -14.69
C ALA A 223 -34.86 -27.75 -13.96
N ASP A 224 -35.57 -28.55 -13.15
CA ASP A 224 -36.70 -28.10 -12.35
C ASP A 224 -36.26 -27.06 -11.31
N ARG A 225 -35.11 -27.27 -10.67
CA ARG A 225 -34.51 -26.31 -9.74
C ARG A 225 -34.15 -24.99 -10.42
N LEU A 226 -33.52 -25.04 -11.59
CA LEU A 226 -33.19 -23.84 -12.37
C LEU A 226 -34.47 -23.09 -12.77
N ALA A 227 -35.50 -23.79 -13.22
CA ALA A 227 -36.79 -23.19 -13.57
C ALA A 227 -37.45 -22.52 -12.35
N ALA A 228 -37.38 -23.14 -11.17
CA ALA A 228 -37.87 -22.55 -9.92
C ALA A 228 -37.11 -21.28 -9.55
N LEU A 229 -35.77 -21.29 -9.63
CA LEU A 229 -34.93 -20.12 -9.35
C LEU A 229 -35.15 -18.98 -10.35
N ARG A 230 -35.36 -19.28 -11.64
CA ARG A 230 -35.70 -18.26 -12.65
C ARG A 230 -37.06 -17.61 -12.39
N ARG A 231 -38.07 -18.40 -11.97
CA ARG A 231 -39.37 -17.85 -11.54
C ARG A 231 -39.22 -16.95 -10.32
N LEU A 232 -38.43 -17.38 -9.33
CA LEU A 232 -38.14 -16.59 -8.14
C LEU A 232 -37.47 -15.26 -8.50
N ALA A 233 -36.45 -15.28 -9.36
CA ALA A 233 -35.78 -14.09 -9.85
C ALA A 233 -36.76 -13.12 -10.54
N GLY A 234 -37.69 -13.62 -11.36
CA GLY A 234 -38.71 -12.79 -12.01
C GLY A 234 -39.67 -12.11 -11.03
N THR A 235 -39.95 -12.72 -9.88
CA THR A 235 -40.77 -12.10 -8.82
C THR A 235 -39.97 -11.14 -7.93
N MET A 236 -38.64 -11.26 -7.91
CA MET A 236 -37.80 -10.49 -6.99
C MET A 236 -37.69 -9.02 -7.36
N ASP A 237 -37.74 -8.64 -8.63
CA ASP A 237 -37.58 -7.23 -9.00
C ASP A 237 -38.62 -6.34 -8.30
N THR A 238 -39.86 -6.80 -8.21
CA THR A 238 -40.93 -6.11 -7.48
C THR A 238 -40.66 -6.05 -5.97
N ASP A 239 -40.19 -7.14 -5.38
CA ASP A 239 -39.85 -7.20 -3.95
C ASP A 239 -38.66 -6.26 -3.62
N LEU A 240 -37.65 -6.21 -4.47
CA LEU A 240 -36.48 -5.33 -4.30
C LEU A 240 -36.85 -3.86 -4.42
N ASP A 241 -37.72 -3.51 -5.37
CA ASP A 241 -38.21 -2.14 -5.53
C ASP A 241 -39.07 -1.70 -4.34
N LEU A 242 -39.88 -2.61 -3.78
CA LEU A 242 -40.60 -2.35 -2.54
C LEU A 242 -39.62 -2.05 -1.39
N LEU A 243 -38.58 -2.86 -1.20
CA LEU A 243 -37.58 -2.62 -0.15
C LEU A 243 -36.86 -1.28 -0.33
N ARG A 244 -36.48 -0.91 -1.56
CA ARG A 244 -35.87 0.41 -1.86
C ARG A 244 -36.82 1.56 -1.53
N ALA A 245 -38.11 1.40 -1.82
CA ALA A 245 -39.14 2.39 -1.48
C ALA A 245 -39.27 2.54 0.04
N ARG A 246 -39.26 1.43 0.80
CA ARG A 246 -39.28 1.44 2.28
C ARG A 246 -38.06 2.12 2.88
N GLU A 247 -36.87 1.88 2.34
CA GLU A 247 -35.65 2.57 2.76
C GLU A 247 -35.73 4.09 2.48
N ALA A 248 -36.35 4.50 1.37
CA ALA A 248 -36.58 5.92 1.07
C ALA A 248 -37.61 6.56 2.00
N GLU A 249 -38.67 5.83 2.38
CA GLU A 249 -39.68 6.25 3.37
C GLU A 249 -39.01 6.53 4.73
N ILE A 250 -38.19 5.61 5.23
CA ILE A 250 -37.45 5.77 6.49
C ILE A 250 -36.55 7.01 6.44
N ARG A 251 -35.76 7.20 5.36
CA ARG A 251 -34.89 8.37 5.23
C ARG A 251 -35.66 9.69 5.31
N ARG A 252 -36.84 9.77 4.68
CA ARG A 252 -37.69 10.97 4.77
C ARG A 252 -38.22 11.19 6.19
N ALA A 253 -38.74 10.15 6.83
CA ALA A 253 -39.22 10.23 8.20
C ALA A 253 -38.13 10.63 9.20
N GLU A 254 -36.89 10.15 9.01
CA GLU A 254 -35.74 10.55 9.83
C GLU A 254 -35.35 12.03 9.66
N GLN A 255 -35.42 12.55 8.43
CA GLN A 255 -35.18 13.98 8.15
C GLN A 255 -36.24 14.86 8.84
N GLU A 256 -37.51 14.47 8.76
CA GLU A 256 -38.60 15.17 9.44
C GLU A 256 -38.43 15.12 10.97
N ARG A 257 -38.12 13.94 11.52
CA ARG A 257 -37.82 13.77 12.95
C ARG A 257 -36.68 14.69 13.39
N ALA A 258 -35.59 14.75 12.62
CA ALA A 258 -34.45 15.60 12.94
C ALA A 258 -34.82 17.09 12.99
N SER A 259 -35.63 17.57 12.03
CA SER A 259 -36.13 18.95 12.02
C SER A 259 -36.98 19.28 13.25
N VAL A 260 -37.86 18.36 13.67
CA VAL A 260 -38.68 18.54 14.88
C VAL A 260 -37.82 18.50 16.15
N ALA A 261 -36.81 17.64 16.20
CA ALA A 261 -35.87 17.55 17.33
C ALA A 261 -35.05 18.84 17.51
N GLU A 262 -34.56 19.43 16.42
CA GLU A 262 -33.84 20.72 16.45
C GLU A 262 -34.71 21.83 17.04
N ARG A 263 -35.98 21.90 16.61
CA ARG A 263 -36.96 22.86 17.15
C ARG A 263 -37.23 22.66 18.63
N GLN A 264 -37.43 21.41 19.07
CA GLN A 264 -37.67 21.08 20.48
C GLN A 264 -36.48 21.47 21.35
N SER A 265 -35.25 21.23 20.87
CA SER A 265 -34.02 21.65 21.54
C SER A 265 -33.92 23.17 21.68
N ALA A 266 -34.13 23.92 20.58
CA ALA A 266 -34.10 25.38 20.58
C ALA A 266 -35.09 25.99 21.60
N LEU A 267 -36.33 25.49 21.63
CA LEU A 267 -37.36 25.92 22.60
C LEU A 267 -36.95 25.61 24.04
N SER A 268 -36.40 24.42 24.30
CA SER A 268 -36.00 23.99 25.65
C SER A 268 -34.84 24.79 26.25
N SER A 269 -34.02 25.43 25.42
CA SER A 269 -32.85 26.21 25.83
C SER A 269 -33.16 27.66 26.27
N LEU A 270 -34.33 28.18 25.90
CA LEU A 270 -34.71 29.58 26.12
C LEU A 270 -34.92 29.91 27.61
N ARG A 271 -34.24 30.95 28.13
CA ARG A 271 -34.34 31.41 29.53
C ARG A 271 -34.41 32.94 29.63
N MET A 272 -35.12 33.45 30.64
CA MET A 272 -35.15 34.89 30.97
C MET A 272 -33.82 35.29 31.63
N PRO A 273 -33.20 36.42 31.24
CA PRO A 273 -32.03 36.97 31.94
C PRO A 273 -32.34 37.30 33.41
N SER A 274 -31.43 36.96 34.33
CA SER A 274 -31.65 37.09 35.78
C SER A 274 -31.85 38.51 36.29
N ALA A 275 -31.42 39.53 35.54
CA ALA A 275 -31.61 40.93 35.90
C ALA A 275 -33.07 41.40 35.67
N VAL A 276 -33.81 40.81 34.74
CA VAL A 276 -35.13 41.29 34.31
C VAL A 276 -36.14 41.47 35.45
N PRO A 277 -36.29 40.53 36.41
CA PRO A 277 -37.27 40.67 37.50
C PRO A 277 -37.03 41.87 38.41
N THR A 278 -35.81 42.40 38.52
CA THR A 278 -35.44 43.48 39.45
C THR A 278 -35.17 44.82 38.75
N LEU A 279 -35.20 44.89 37.42
CA LEU A 279 -34.91 46.13 36.68
C LEU A 279 -35.94 47.23 36.93
N ALA A 280 -37.23 46.88 37.02
CA ALA A 280 -38.30 47.86 37.26
C ALA A 280 -38.17 48.53 38.65
N THR A 281 -37.82 47.74 39.68
CA THR A 281 -37.58 48.26 41.03
C THR A 281 -36.28 49.06 41.11
N ALA A 282 -35.22 48.61 40.43
CA ALA A 282 -33.95 49.34 40.33
C ALA A 282 -34.11 50.69 39.63
N ARG A 283 -34.93 50.79 38.58
CA ARG A 283 -35.19 52.05 37.86
C ARG A 283 -35.88 53.07 38.75
N ARG A 284 -36.96 52.67 39.44
CA ARG A 284 -37.68 53.53 40.38
C ARG A 284 -36.78 54.03 41.52
N ALA A 285 -35.97 53.15 42.10
CA ALA A 285 -35.04 53.52 43.18
C ALA A 285 -33.98 54.52 42.71
N ALA A 286 -33.49 54.39 41.48
CA ALA A 286 -32.53 55.33 40.91
C ALA A 286 -33.15 56.71 40.62
N GLU A 287 -34.38 56.76 40.08
CA GLU A 287 -35.13 58.00 39.86
C GLU A 287 -35.40 58.76 41.17
N GLU A 288 -35.85 58.05 42.21
CA GLU A 288 -36.11 58.63 43.54
C GLU A 288 -34.83 59.18 44.20
N SER A 289 -33.71 58.46 44.05
CA SER A 289 -32.40 58.91 44.53
C SER A 289 -31.92 60.18 43.82
N ILE A 290 -32.13 60.28 42.49
CA ILE A 290 -31.81 61.49 41.72
C ILE A 290 -32.67 62.67 42.17
N GLY A 291 -33.98 62.47 42.37
CA GLY A 291 -34.88 63.51 42.85
C GLY A 291 -34.43 64.07 44.20
N THR A 292 -34.22 63.18 45.19
CA THR A 292 -33.76 63.55 46.53
C THR A 292 -32.44 64.33 46.52
N LEU A 293 -31.46 63.87 45.74
CA LEU A 293 -30.14 64.52 45.66
C LEU A 293 -30.18 65.85 44.87
N THR A 294 -31.14 66.00 43.95
CA THR A 294 -31.35 67.26 43.22
C THR A 294 -31.87 68.33 44.17
N ASP A 295 -32.84 67.98 45.01
CA ASP A 295 -33.38 68.88 46.03
C ASP A 295 -32.30 69.25 47.07
N GLU A 296 -31.46 68.29 47.49
CA GLU A 296 -30.33 68.54 48.40
C GLU A 296 -29.30 69.53 47.80
N VAL A 297 -28.95 69.38 46.51
CA VAL A 297 -28.04 70.31 45.83
C VAL A 297 -28.65 71.70 45.75
N ALA A 298 -29.93 71.82 45.40
CA ALA A 298 -30.61 73.11 45.27
C ALA A 298 -30.65 73.88 46.61
N ALA A 299 -30.88 73.18 47.72
CA ALA A 299 -30.86 73.78 49.06
C ALA A 299 -29.47 74.30 49.43
N LEU A 300 -28.41 73.48 49.26
CA LEU A 300 -27.05 73.88 49.59
C LEU A 300 -26.52 75.01 48.70
N GLU A 301 -26.96 75.08 47.44
CA GLU A 301 -26.63 76.21 46.56
C GLU A 301 -27.32 77.51 46.97
N ALA A 302 -28.49 77.44 47.62
CA ALA A 302 -29.12 78.61 48.20
C ALA A 302 -28.34 79.11 49.43
N ASP A 303 -27.86 78.21 50.28
CA ASP A 303 -27.00 78.53 51.43
C ASP A 303 -25.67 79.16 50.99
N ASP A 304 -25.06 78.64 49.92
CA ASP A 304 -23.84 79.19 49.31
C ASP A 304 -24.03 80.62 48.81
N ARG A 305 -25.14 80.89 48.09
CA ARG A 305 -25.49 82.25 47.65
C ARG A 305 -25.73 83.20 48.82
N ALA A 306 -26.45 82.75 49.85
CA ALA A 306 -26.73 83.57 51.03
C ALA A 306 -25.44 83.92 51.81
N ALA A 307 -24.49 82.99 51.90
CA ALA A 307 -23.20 83.23 52.53
C ALA A 307 -22.32 84.22 51.73
N ASP A 308 -22.32 84.11 50.40
CA ASP A 308 -21.60 85.06 49.51
C ASP A 308 -22.22 86.47 49.53
N GLU A 309 -23.55 86.58 49.57
CA GLU A 309 -24.25 87.86 49.73
C GLU A 309 -23.95 88.53 51.09
N ALA A 310 -23.91 87.74 52.17
CA ALA A 310 -23.57 88.24 53.50
C ALA A 310 -22.12 88.75 53.57
N LEU A 311 -21.18 88.10 52.86
CA LEU A 311 -19.80 88.57 52.75
C LEU A 311 -19.71 89.87 51.94
N ALA A 312 -20.43 89.97 50.83
CA ALA A 312 -20.47 91.17 49.99
C ALA A 312 -21.07 92.39 50.72
N ALA A 313 -22.06 92.18 51.58
CA ALA A 313 -22.71 93.24 52.36
C ALA A 313 -21.78 93.94 53.37
N LEU A 314 -20.66 93.32 53.74
CA LEU A 314 -19.70 93.87 54.71
C LEU A 314 -18.79 94.97 54.13
N GLY A 315 -18.77 95.16 52.80
CA GLY A 315 -18.03 96.24 52.13
C GLY A 315 -16.54 95.93 51.88
N ASP A 316 -15.70 96.97 51.77
CA ASP A 316 -14.26 96.80 51.54
C ASP A 316 -13.49 96.65 52.86
N ARG A 317 -12.82 95.50 53.01
CA ARG A 317 -11.98 95.17 54.17
C ARG A 317 -10.78 96.13 54.34
N ALA A 318 -10.35 96.81 53.29
CA ALA A 318 -9.21 97.71 53.32
C ALA A 318 -9.44 98.98 54.17
N GLU A 319 -10.66 99.49 54.22
CA GLU A 319 -11.02 100.71 54.95
C GLU A 319 -10.81 100.60 56.48
N PRO A 320 -11.41 99.63 57.20
CA PRO A 320 -11.17 99.49 58.63
C PRO A 320 -9.70 99.15 58.95
N MET A 321 -9.00 98.45 58.06
CA MET A 321 -7.59 98.11 58.25
C MET A 321 -6.66 99.34 58.17
N SER A 322 -6.93 100.28 57.25
CA SER A 322 -6.17 101.53 57.11
C SER A 322 -6.43 102.51 58.27
N ALA A 323 -7.68 102.59 58.73
CA ALA A 323 -8.07 103.48 59.83
C ALA A 323 -7.41 103.11 61.17
N LEU A 324 -7.21 101.81 61.45
CA LEU A 324 -6.52 101.35 62.66
C LEU A 324 -5.05 101.80 62.70
N SER A 325 -4.35 101.74 61.56
CA SER A 325 -2.95 102.14 61.44
C SER A 325 -2.73 103.64 61.64
N ALA A 326 -3.66 104.49 61.20
CA ALA A 326 -3.56 105.95 61.35
C ALA A 326 -3.74 106.42 62.81
N LEU A 327 -4.55 105.73 63.61
CA LEU A 327 -4.76 106.04 65.03
C LEU A 327 -3.50 105.79 65.86
N GLU A 328 -2.82 104.67 65.63
CA GLU A 328 -1.60 104.28 66.36
C GLU A 328 -0.45 105.29 66.14
N ALA A 329 -0.34 105.88 64.94
CA ALA A 329 0.69 106.88 64.63
C ALA A 329 0.49 108.22 65.38
N ARG A 330 -0.76 108.63 65.60
CA ARG A 330 -1.10 109.92 66.25
C ARG A 330 -0.80 109.93 67.75
N GLU A 331 -1.06 108.83 68.45
CA GLU A 331 -0.81 108.72 69.89
C GLU A 331 0.68 108.92 70.22
N ARG A 332 1.56 108.37 69.39
CA ARG A 332 3.02 108.48 69.55
C ARG A 332 3.51 109.93 69.45
N LEU A 333 3.13 110.64 68.39
CA LEU A 333 3.63 112.00 68.11
C LEU A 333 3.12 113.06 69.10
N THR A 334 1.92 112.88 69.65
CA THR A 334 1.32 113.81 70.62
C THR A 334 2.16 113.90 71.91
N ALA A 335 2.75 112.79 72.34
CA ALA A 335 3.57 112.72 73.56
C ALA A 335 4.93 113.44 73.41
N GLU A 336 5.50 113.48 72.21
CA GLU A 336 6.82 114.07 71.95
C GLU A 336 6.77 115.61 71.87
N ALA A 337 5.74 116.17 71.22
CA ALA A 337 5.55 117.62 71.11
C ALA A 337 5.36 118.31 72.48
N GLY A 338 4.68 117.66 73.43
CA GLY A 338 4.44 118.21 74.77
C GLY A 338 5.70 118.46 75.59
N LYS A 339 6.75 117.63 75.41
CA LYS A 339 8.02 117.77 76.16
C LYS A 339 8.86 118.96 75.68
N ALA A 340 8.91 119.22 74.37
CA ALA A 340 9.72 120.29 73.79
C ALA A 340 9.22 121.69 74.19
N ARG A 341 7.90 121.87 74.31
CA ARG A 341 7.27 123.17 74.62
C ARG A 341 7.64 123.69 76.01
N ALA A 342 7.69 122.81 77.01
CA ALA A 342 8.01 123.19 78.39
C ALA A 342 9.45 123.69 78.54
N ALA A 343 10.40 123.12 77.80
CA ALA A 343 11.81 123.51 77.86
C ALA A 343 12.06 124.91 77.28
N ALA A 344 11.39 125.27 76.18
CA ALA A 344 11.54 126.58 75.53
C ALA A 344 11.06 127.76 76.39
N SER A 345 9.95 127.59 77.13
CA SER A 345 9.38 128.64 77.98
C SER A 345 10.32 129.05 79.12
N THR A 346 11.04 128.10 79.71
CA THR A 346 11.94 128.36 80.85
C THR A 346 13.17 129.17 80.44
N ALA A 347 13.73 128.91 79.25
CA ALA A 347 14.90 129.62 78.75
C ALA A 347 14.60 131.09 78.41
N GLY A 348 13.40 131.38 77.88
CA GLY A 348 12.98 132.74 77.53
C GLY A 348 12.87 133.70 78.72
N ALA A 349 12.41 133.22 79.89
CA ALA A 349 12.28 134.05 81.09
C ALA A 349 13.62 134.54 81.65
N SER A 350 14.70 133.76 81.47
CA SER A 350 16.05 134.10 81.94
C SER A 350 16.70 135.24 81.14
N LEU A 351 16.45 135.29 79.83
CA LEU A 351 16.96 136.35 78.94
C LEU A 351 16.48 137.73 79.37
N GLU A 352 15.17 137.88 79.61
CA GLU A 352 14.56 139.20 79.85
C GLU A 352 14.97 139.80 81.20
N GLY A 353 15.31 138.97 82.19
CA GLY A 353 15.86 139.43 83.47
C GLY A 353 17.25 140.08 83.36
N THR A 354 18.07 139.69 82.38
CA THR A 354 19.45 140.20 82.25
C THR A 354 19.58 141.47 81.40
N LYS A 355 18.57 141.76 80.57
CA LYS A 355 18.55 142.88 79.62
C LYS A 355 18.52 144.25 80.28
N ALA A 356 17.71 144.41 81.33
CA ALA A 356 17.59 145.66 82.08
C ALA A 356 18.92 146.10 82.73
N ALA A 357 19.69 145.13 83.25
CA ALA A 357 20.99 145.39 83.88
C ALA A 357 22.07 145.85 82.88
N PHE A 358 22.02 145.34 81.64
CA PHE A 358 22.94 145.76 80.57
C PHE A 358 22.69 147.20 80.13
N VAL A 359 21.44 147.58 79.86
CA VAL A 359 21.08 148.94 79.40
C VAL A 359 21.43 150.01 80.44
N ALA A 360 21.14 149.76 81.72
CA ALA A 360 21.44 150.71 82.78
C ALA A 360 22.95 150.98 82.94
N ALA A 361 23.79 149.97 82.70
CA ALA A 361 25.23 150.12 82.81
C ALA A 361 25.85 150.92 81.65
N GLU A 362 25.30 150.85 80.43
CA GLU A 362 25.76 151.67 79.30
C GLU A 362 25.41 153.16 79.48
N GLN A 363 24.20 153.45 79.96
CA GLN A 363 23.78 154.84 80.21
C GLN A 363 24.68 155.53 81.24
N ALA A 364 25.15 154.80 82.26
CA ALA A 364 26.06 155.33 83.26
C ALA A 364 27.44 155.71 82.70
N VAL A 365 27.92 155.00 81.66
CA VAL A 365 29.18 155.35 80.96
C VAL A 365 29.00 156.65 80.18
N ALA A 366 27.92 156.77 79.41
CA ALA A 366 27.65 157.97 78.61
C ALA A 366 27.50 159.24 79.46
N ALA A 367 26.82 159.13 80.62
CA ALA A 367 26.67 160.26 81.54
C ALA A 367 28.02 160.74 82.11
N ALA A 368 28.95 159.82 82.44
CA ALA A 368 30.25 160.17 82.98
C ALA A 368 31.18 160.83 81.94
N GLU A 369 31.06 160.47 80.66
CA GLU A 369 31.82 161.10 79.57
C GLU A 369 31.41 162.56 79.36
N HIS A 370 30.10 162.83 79.38
CA HIS A 370 29.57 164.17 79.14
C HIS A 370 30.04 165.21 80.18
N GLU A 371 30.09 164.82 81.46
CA GLU A 371 30.55 165.72 82.53
C GLU A 371 32.04 166.06 82.40
N ARG A 372 32.85 165.11 81.93
CA ARG A 372 34.28 165.34 81.69
C ARG A 372 34.52 166.35 80.56
N GLU A 373 33.71 166.30 79.52
CA GLU A 373 33.80 167.21 78.36
C GLU A 373 33.44 168.64 78.76
N ARG A 374 32.35 168.81 79.52
CA ARG A 374 31.91 170.11 80.06
C ARG A 374 33.00 170.83 80.86
N LEU A 375 33.73 170.10 81.70
CA LEU A 375 34.83 170.66 82.52
C LEU A 375 36.05 171.07 81.68
N ARG A 376 36.26 170.41 80.53
CA ARG A 376 37.37 170.70 79.62
C ARG A 376 37.16 172.01 78.86
N ASP A 377 35.93 172.29 78.43
CA ASP A 377 35.57 173.50 77.69
C ASP A 377 35.67 174.78 78.56
N ALA A 378 35.28 174.69 79.83
CA ALA A 378 35.37 175.81 80.77
C ALA A 378 36.82 176.29 80.98
N HIS A 379 37.77 175.36 81.01
CA HIS A 379 39.19 175.66 81.21
C HIS A 379 39.84 176.35 79.99
N ALA A 380 39.36 176.04 78.77
CA ALA A 380 39.84 176.64 77.53
C ALA A 380 39.45 178.13 77.40
N ALA A 381 38.27 178.52 77.89
CA ALA A 381 37.78 179.90 77.83
C ALA A 381 38.56 180.87 78.73
N ALA A 382 38.98 180.44 79.92
CA ALA A 382 39.72 181.26 80.88
C ALA A 382 41.11 181.68 80.36
N GLY A 383 41.73 180.89 79.47
CA GLY A 383 43.06 181.14 78.92
C GLY A 383 43.12 182.18 77.78
N LEU A 384 41.99 182.57 77.19
CA LEU A 384 41.94 183.51 76.05
C LEU A 384 41.80 184.97 76.52
N ALA A 385 41.11 185.20 77.64
CA ALA A 385 40.86 186.52 78.21
C ALA A 385 42.14 187.22 78.71
N HIS A 386 43.20 186.48 79.04
CA HIS A 386 44.40 187.03 79.66
C HIS A 386 45.41 187.68 78.69
N ARG A 387 45.18 187.64 77.36
CA ARG A 387 46.18 187.93 76.32
C ARG A 387 45.85 189.10 75.35
N LEU A 388 44.80 189.88 75.60
CA LEU A 388 44.40 191.03 74.77
C LEU A 388 44.79 192.37 75.43
N ALA A 389 45.24 193.36 74.64
CA ALA A 389 45.53 194.72 75.09
C ALA A 389 44.97 195.78 74.11
N VAL A 390 44.55 196.93 74.64
CA VAL A 390 43.95 198.04 73.87
C VAL A 390 44.99 198.74 72.99
N GLY A 391 44.63 199.08 71.74
CA GLY A 391 45.49 199.76 70.76
C GLY A 391 46.20 198.84 69.75
N GLU A 392 46.42 197.58 70.10
CA GLU A 392 46.86 196.55 69.15
C GLU A 392 45.66 195.97 68.39
N PRO A 393 45.88 195.47 67.17
CA PRO A 393 44.88 194.70 66.48
C PRO A 393 44.55 193.45 67.28
N CYS A 394 43.27 193.25 67.58
CA CYS A 394 42.80 192.00 68.15
C CYS A 394 43.29 190.84 67.26
N PRO A 395 43.96 189.79 67.80
CA PRO A 395 44.54 188.68 67.03
C PRO A 395 43.48 187.81 66.32
N VAL A 396 42.19 188.09 66.55
CA VAL A 396 41.07 187.50 65.82
C VAL A 396 40.60 188.40 64.67
N CYS A 397 40.68 189.73 64.77
CA CYS A 397 39.96 190.63 63.86
C CYS A 397 40.67 191.89 63.32
N LEU A 398 41.93 192.17 63.70
CA LEU A 398 42.85 193.11 63.03
C LEU A 398 42.44 194.61 62.94
N ARG A 399 41.26 195.01 63.43
CA ARG A 399 40.91 196.41 63.72
C ARG A 399 41.59 196.87 65.01
N PRO A 400 41.92 198.16 65.18
CA PRO A 400 42.47 198.65 66.45
C PRO A 400 41.45 198.45 67.58
N VAL A 401 41.89 197.84 68.68
CA VAL A 401 41.06 197.62 69.87
C VAL A 401 40.79 198.96 70.54
N THR A 402 39.51 199.34 70.57
CA THR A 402 39.02 200.60 71.18
C THR A 402 38.62 200.42 72.63
N GLU A 403 38.21 199.22 73.04
CA GLU A 403 37.79 198.87 74.40
C GLU A 403 38.09 197.40 74.67
N LEU A 404 38.72 197.11 75.82
CA LEU A 404 38.75 195.76 76.38
C LEU A 404 37.38 195.46 77.01
N PRO A 405 36.92 194.20 77.01
CA PRO A 405 35.71 193.82 77.74
C PRO A 405 35.85 194.28 79.20
N THR A 406 35.03 195.27 79.55
CA THR A 406 34.91 195.79 80.90
C THR A 406 34.35 194.69 81.78
N GLU A 407 35.23 194.08 82.59
CA GLU A 407 34.83 193.61 83.90
C GLU A 407 34.81 194.80 84.88
N PRO A 408 33.97 194.75 85.93
CA PRO A 408 33.62 195.94 86.70
C PRO A 408 34.78 196.47 87.56
N SER A 409 34.97 197.81 87.50
CA SER A 409 35.47 198.77 88.51
C SER A 409 36.93 199.30 88.50
N ALA A 410 36.98 200.65 88.47
CA ALA A 410 38.06 201.62 88.74
C ALA A 410 38.43 201.69 90.26
N GLY A 411 39.53 202.29 90.77
CA GLY A 411 40.51 203.24 90.23
C GLY A 411 41.63 203.68 91.22
N SER A 412 42.33 204.78 90.87
CA SER A 412 43.37 205.56 91.60
C SER A 412 44.77 204.95 91.89
N SER A 413 45.78 205.82 91.83
CA SER A 413 47.22 205.54 91.67
C SER A 413 47.97 205.05 92.94
N ALA A 414 47.31 204.35 93.84
CA ALA A 414 47.95 203.68 94.97
C ALA A 414 47.14 202.44 95.38
N GLU A 415 47.51 201.26 94.88
CA GLU A 415 47.46 199.93 95.55
C GLU A 415 47.63 198.75 94.55
N LEU A 416 48.71 198.84 93.78
CA LEU A 416 49.13 197.94 92.69
C LEU A 416 49.95 196.71 93.16
N SER A 417 49.77 196.19 94.39
CA SER A 417 50.65 195.13 94.95
C SER A 417 49.98 193.84 95.46
N ALA A 418 48.65 193.70 95.45
CA ALA A 418 47.95 192.51 95.96
C ALA A 418 47.32 191.58 94.88
N GLY A 419 47.36 191.95 93.60
CA GLY A 419 46.66 191.26 92.51
C GLY A 419 47.27 189.92 92.03
N ARG A 420 48.46 189.52 92.48
CA ARG A 420 49.16 188.32 91.96
C ARG A 420 48.88 187.01 92.72
N ALA A 421 48.27 187.05 93.90
CA ALA A 421 48.03 185.85 94.74
C ALA A 421 46.66 185.17 94.53
N ALA A 422 45.70 185.82 93.86
CA ALA A 422 44.34 185.28 93.66
C ALA A 422 44.21 184.39 92.42
N ALA A 423 45.08 184.56 91.41
CA ALA A 423 45.03 183.77 90.19
C ALA A 423 45.56 182.34 90.39
N SER A 424 46.59 182.17 91.23
CA SER A 424 47.28 180.88 91.38
C SER A 424 46.51 179.82 92.20
N ARG A 425 45.47 180.22 92.95
CA ARG A 425 44.63 179.27 93.72
C ARG A 425 43.40 178.76 92.94
N ARG A 426 42.90 179.47 91.93
CA ARG A 426 41.76 179.00 91.12
C ARG A 426 42.16 177.88 90.15
N GLY A 427 43.37 177.95 89.59
CA GLY A 427 43.88 176.91 88.70
C GLY A 427 44.07 175.53 89.35
N HIS A 428 44.27 175.46 90.67
CA HIS A 428 44.44 174.16 91.36
C HIS A 428 43.12 173.45 91.69
N GLY A 429 42.00 174.17 91.83
CA GLY A 429 40.69 173.54 92.13
C GLY A 429 40.13 172.75 90.96
N GLU A 430 40.16 173.34 89.75
CA GLU A 430 39.54 172.74 88.55
C GLU A 430 40.28 171.49 88.04
N LEU A 431 41.60 171.41 88.26
CA LEU A 431 42.42 170.24 87.88
C LEU A 431 42.15 169.01 88.77
N ALA A 432 41.70 169.21 90.03
CA ALA A 432 41.35 168.11 90.92
C ALA A 432 40.01 167.45 90.53
N ASP A 433 39.03 168.24 90.08
CA ASP A 433 37.70 167.78 89.70
C ASP A 433 37.73 166.94 88.40
N LEU A 434 38.56 167.32 87.44
CA LEU A 434 38.76 166.54 86.21
C LEU A 434 39.29 165.13 86.52
N GLY A 435 40.21 165.01 87.50
CA GLY A 435 40.75 163.73 87.94
C GLY A 435 39.75 162.83 88.66
N ALA A 436 38.69 163.38 89.27
CA ALA A 436 37.62 162.59 89.88
C ALA A 436 36.67 161.99 88.83
N ALA A 437 36.37 162.75 87.77
CA ALA A 437 35.51 162.29 86.68
C ALA A 437 36.10 161.09 85.90
N ASP A 438 37.41 161.12 85.61
CA ASP A 438 38.09 160.02 84.91
C ASP A 438 38.01 158.69 85.67
N ARG A 439 38.09 158.72 87.02
CA ARG A 439 37.94 157.51 87.85
C ARG A 439 36.52 156.94 87.83
N ALA A 440 35.50 157.81 87.83
CA ALA A 440 34.10 157.38 87.76
C ALA A 440 33.77 156.69 86.43
N LEU A 441 34.33 157.19 85.32
CA LEU A 441 34.16 156.59 84.00
C LEU A 441 34.76 155.18 83.90
N ALA A 442 35.94 154.96 84.48
CA ALA A 442 36.58 153.64 84.49
C ALA A 442 35.71 152.59 85.22
N ALA A 443 35.15 152.94 86.39
CA ALA A 443 34.31 152.04 87.17
C ALA A 443 32.94 151.74 86.52
N ALA A 444 32.43 152.63 85.66
CA ALA A 444 31.20 152.39 84.91
C ALA A 444 31.40 151.39 83.74
N ARG A 445 32.53 151.50 83.02
CA ARG A 445 32.84 150.61 81.89
C ARG A 445 33.00 149.15 82.31
N ASP A 446 33.63 148.91 83.46
CA ASP A 446 33.84 147.56 83.99
C ASP A 446 32.53 146.83 84.34
N ARG A 447 31.49 147.58 84.75
CA ARG A 447 30.15 147.02 85.02
C ARG A 447 29.41 146.65 83.74
N ALA A 448 29.50 147.48 82.70
CA ALA A 448 28.84 147.22 81.42
C ALA A 448 29.40 145.95 80.73
N ALA A 449 30.70 145.71 80.82
CA ALA A 449 31.34 144.55 80.22
C ALA A 449 30.80 143.22 80.79
N ARG A 450 30.59 143.14 82.11
CA ARG A 450 30.07 141.92 82.76
C ARG A 450 28.61 141.64 82.39
N ALA A 451 27.78 142.68 82.35
CA ALA A 451 26.36 142.55 81.99
C ALA A 451 26.15 142.09 80.54
N ARG A 452 26.96 142.55 79.60
CA ARG A 452 26.87 142.18 78.18
C ARG A 452 27.10 140.68 77.93
N SER A 453 28.09 140.09 78.62
CA SER A 453 28.44 138.67 78.48
C SER A 453 27.32 137.74 78.98
N ALA A 454 26.62 138.12 80.06
CA ALA A 454 25.52 137.33 80.61
C ALA A 454 24.30 137.27 79.66
N HIS A 455 23.94 138.39 79.03
CA HIS A 455 22.80 138.46 78.10
C HIS A 455 22.99 137.58 76.86
N ALA A 456 24.17 137.63 76.23
CA ALA A 456 24.45 136.89 74.99
C ALA A 456 24.31 135.35 75.15
N LYS A 457 24.66 134.81 76.33
CA LYS A 457 24.51 133.37 76.61
C LYS A 457 23.04 132.94 76.72
N ALA A 458 22.20 133.75 77.37
CA ALA A 458 20.79 133.44 77.55
C ALA A 458 20.00 133.47 76.22
N GLU A 459 20.36 134.39 75.33
CA GLU A 459 19.69 134.59 74.03
C GLU A 459 19.82 133.38 73.09
N THR A 460 21.02 132.81 73.02
CA THR A 460 21.33 131.69 72.13
C THR A 460 20.54 130.42 72.54
N SER A 461 20.39 130.16 73.84
CA SER A 461 19.69 128.96 74.34
C SER A 461 18.18 129.01 74.13
N ALA A 462 17.56 130.19 74.21
CA ALA A 462 16.12 130.33 74.03
C ALA A 462 15.68 130.11 72.57
N SER A 463 16.48 130.57 71.61
CA SER A 463 16.19 130.45 70.17
C SER A 463 16.17 128.99 69.68
N MET A 464 17.12 128.16 70.09
CA MET A 464 17.23 126.77 69.62
C MET A 464 16.03 125.90 70.03
N LEU A 465 15.61 125.99 71.30
CA LEU A 465 14.52 125.19 71.85
C LEU A 465 13.15 125.60 71.30
N ALA A 466 12.97 126.88 70.98
CA ALA A 466 11.75 127.37 70.33
C ALA A 466 11.55 126.77 68.93
N GLY A 467 12.64 126.60 68.15
CA GLY A 467 12.56 126.01 66.80
C GLY A 467 12.19 124.52 66.77
N GLN A 468 12.57 123.74 67.79
CA GLN A 468 12.21 122.32 67.86
C GLN A 468 10.72 122.07 68.14
N ALA A 469 10.10 122.89 68.99
CA ALA A 469 8.69 122.74 69.33
C ALA A 469 7.76 122.96 68.11
N THR A 470 8.04 123.96 67.28
CA THR A 470 7.21 124.30 66.11
C THR A 470 7.21 123.22 65.03
N ARG A 471 8.33 122.50 64.83
CA ARG A 471 8.40 121.41 63.84
C ARG A 471 7.46 120.26 64.21
N LEU A 472 7.50 119.80 65.46
CA LEU A 472 6.69 118.67 65.93
C LEU A 472 5.18 118.98 65.92
N GLU A 473 4.79 120.23 66.15
CA GLU A 473 3.38 120.65 66.08
C GLU A 473 2.84 120.60 64.64
N SER A 474 3.67 120.83 63.62
CA SER A 474 3.24 120.75 62.21
C SER A 474 2.95 119.31 61.76
N GLU A 475 3.72 118.34 62.24
CA GLU A 475 3.53 116.92 61.91
C GLU A 475 2.26 116.35 62.57
N LEU A 476 1.92 116.85 63.76
CA LEU A 476 0.70 116.45 64.46
C LEU A 476 -0.58 116.96 63.79
N ALA A 477 -0.51 118.10 63.10
CA ALA A 477 -1.63 118.69 62.37
C ALA A 477 -2.00 117.90 61.10
N ALA A 478 -1.08 117.09 60.56
CA ALA A 478 -1.29 116.32 59.34
C ALA A 478 -2.04 114.99 59.56
N LEU A 479 -2.29 114.57 60.81
CA LEU A 479 -2.97 113.32 61.13
C LEU A 479 -4.46 113.55 61.48
N PRO A 480 -5.38 112.63 61.11
CA PRO A 480 -6.81 112.74 61.40
C PRO A 480 -7.12 112.68 62.92
N ALA A 481 -8.23 113.29 63.37
CA ALA A 481 -8.63 113.38 64.78
C ALA A 481 -9.07 112.01 65.36
N PRO A 482 -8.96 111.78 66.69
CA PRO A 482 -9.24 110.46 67.28
C PRO A 482 -10.74 110.08 67.24
N GLY A 483 -11.05 108.87 66.77
CA GLY A 483 -12.41 108.28 66.76
C GLY A 483 -12.45 106.74 66.71
N ASP A 484 -13.25 106.13 67.61
CA ASP A 484 -13.79 104.75 67.71
C ASP A 484 -12.97 103.51 67.26
N ARG A 485 -11.87 103.21 67.98
CA ARG A 485 -11.10 101.95 67.84
C ARG A 485 -11.95 100.67 67.92
N ALA A 486 -12.85 100.58 68.89
CA ALA A 486 -13.66 99.37 69.13
C ALA A 486 -14.60 99.04 67.95
N ARG A 487 -15.07 100.05 67.22
CA ARG A 487 -15.94 99.87 66.05
C ARG A 487 -15.18 99.26 64.87
N ILE A 488 -13.91 99.66 64.71
CA ILE A 488 -13.03 99.18 63.63
C ILE A 488 -12.65 97.71 63.84
N GLU A 489 -12.32 97.33 65.08
CA GLU A 489 -11.98 95.94 65.43
C GLU A 489 -13.19 94.99 65.27
N ALA A 490 -14.40 95.45 65.64
CA ALA A 490 -15.64 94.67 65.47
C ALA A 490 -15.98 94.40 63.99
N ALA A 491 -15.72 95.37 63.09
CA ALA A 491 -15.95 95.19 61.65
C ALA A 491 -15.04 94.11 61.04
N LEU A 492 -13.76 94.06 61.43
CA LEU A 492 -12.82 93.05 60.94
C LEU A 492 -13.18 91.62 61.41
N ALA A 493 -13.73 91.47 62.62
CA ALA A 493 -14.21 90.18 63.13
C ALA A 493 -15.44 89.66 62.35
N ALA A 494 -16.32 90.56 61.90
CA ALA A 494 -17.48 90.20 61.08
C ALA A 494 -17.07 89.61 59.72
N PHE A 495 -16.04 90.18 59.07
CA PHE A 495 -15.47 89.64 57.82
C PHE A 495 -14.94 88.22 57.99
N ALA A 496 -14.19 87.94 59.06
CA ALA A 496 -13.61 86.62 59.29
C ALA A 496 -14.69 85.53 59.46
N LYS A 497 -15.79 85.84 60.15
CA LYS A 497 -16.91 84.91 60.35
C LYS A 497 -17.69 84.64 59.05
N ALA A 498 -17.88 85.67 58.22
CA ALA A 498 -18.56 85.52 56.93
C ALA A 498 -17.73 84.67 55.94
N ASP A 499 -16.42 84.86 55.88
CA ASP A 499 -15.50 84.05 55.06
C ASP A 499 -15.55 82.55 55.41
N GLU A 500 -15.64 82.21 56.69
CA GLU A 500 -15.71 80.83 57.16
C GLU A 500 -17.02 80.14 56.70
N LEU A 501 -18.16 80.83 56.85
CA LEU A 501 -19.46 80.31 56.45
C LEU A 501 -19.55 80.11 54.92
N ALA A 502 -19.02 81.04 54.12
CA ALA A 502 -18.98 80.91 52.68
C ALA A 502 -18.15 79.69 52.22
N ASN A 503 -16.99 79.45 52.85
CA ASN A 503 -16.17 78.29 52.50
C ASN A 503 -16.81 76.94 52.89
N GLN A 504 -17.54 76.89 54.01
CA GLN A 504 -18.29 75.71 54.43
C GLN A 504 -19.42 75.39 53.43
N ALA A 505 -20.20 76.39 53.01
CA ALA A 505 -21.28 76.22 52.05
C ALA A 505 -20.77 75.73 50.67
N ARG A 506 -19.70 76.34 50.13
CA ARG A 506 -19.06 75.89 48.87
C ARG A 506 -18.62 74.43 48.90
N THR A 507 -18.10 73.97 50.03
CA THR A 507 -17.62 72.59 50.21
C THR A 507 -18.78 71.60 50.23
N ALA A 508 -19.88 71.97 50.91
CA ALA A 508 -21.10 71.16 50.97
C ALA A 508 -21.73 70.99 49.59
N VAL A 509 -21.87 72.07 48.80
CA VAL A 509 -22.39 72.02 47.42
C VAL A 509 -21.58 71.07 46.53
N ARG A 510 -20.23 71.15 46.58
CA ARG A 510 -19.35 70.26 45.81
C ARG A 510 -19.53 68.79 46.16
N ALA A 511 -19.76 68.47 47.44
CA ALA A 511 -19.98 67.10 47.90
C ALA A 511 -21.35 66.55 47.47
N ALA A 512 -22.41 67.37 47.51
CA ALA A 512 -23.75 66.99 47.06
C ALA A 512 -23.80 66.76 45.54
N ARG A 513 -23.17 67.64 44.74
CA ARG A 513 -23.09 67.48 43.27
C ARG A 513 -22.44 66.14 42.86
N ARG A 514 -21.35 65.74 43.52
CA ARG A 514 -20.71 64.43 43.25
C ARG A 514 -21.64 63.24 43.52
N ARG A 515 -22.44 63.29 44.59
CA ARG A 515 -23.41 62.24 44.91
C ARG A 515 -24.51 62.18 43.85
N LEU A 516 -25.01 63.34 43.40
CA LEU A 516 -26.00 63.43 42.33
C LEU A 516 -25.47 62.85 41.01
N ASP A 517 -24.23 63.14 40.64
CA ASP A 517 -23.60 62.60 39.42
C ASP A 517 -23.44 61.06 39.49
N GLN A 518 -23.09 60.51 40.66
CA GLN A 518 -23.04 59.06 40.88
C GLN A 518 -24.42 58.40 40.73
N ALA A 519 -25.47 59.01 41.30
CA ALA A 519 -26.85 58.51 41.17
C ALA A 519 -27.32 58.54 39.70
N ARG A 520 -26.98 59.59 38.95
CA ARG A 520 -27.25 59.70 37.50
C ARG A 520 -26.54 58.60 36.70
N ALA A 521 -25.28 58.32 37.01
CA ALA A 521 -24.52 57.24 36.35
C ALA A 521 -25.13 55.85 36.63
N ALA A 522 -25.58 55.60 37.87
CA ALA A 522 -26.26 54.36 38.25
C ALA A 522 -27.61 54.19 37.49
N ALA A 523 -28.42 55.25 37.39
CA ALA A 523 -29.66 55.22 36.61
C ALA A 523 -29.41 54.90 35.13
N GLN A 524 -28.39 55.52 34.51
CA GLN A 524 -28.00 55.22 33.12
C GLN A 524 -27.52 53.77 32.92
N GLN A 525 -26.93 53.15 33.94
CA GLN A 525 -26.55 51.73 33.87
C GLN A 525 -27.79 50.82 33.89
N VAL A 526 -28.76 51.10 34.76
CA VAL A 526 -30.02 50.34 34.85
C VAL A 526 -30.81 50.47 33.53
N GLU A 527 -30.87 51.66 32.94
CA GLU A 527 -31.55 51.87 31.66
C GLU A 527 -30.88 51.10 30.50
N ARG A 528 -29.54 51.13 30.42
CA ARG A 528 -28.80 50.32 29.43
C ARG A 528 -29.04 48.81 29.59
N GLN A 529 -29.17 48.34 30.84
CA GLN A 529 -29.51 46.94 31.10
C GLN A 529 -30.94 46.60 30.64
N ALA A 530 -31.90 47.50 30.85
CA ALA A 530 -33.27 47.35 30.37
C ALA A 530 -33.35 47.32 28.84
N GLU A 531 -32.65 48.22 28.14
CA GLU A 531 -32.59 48.22 26.68
C GLU A 531 -31.94 46.94 26.11
N SER A 532 -30.84 46.49 26.73
CA SER A 532 -30.16 45.25 26.31
C SER A 532 -31.06 44.03 26.48
N ALA A 533 -31.80 43.97 27.59
CA ALA A 533 -32.76 42.90 27.84
C ALA A 533 -33.95 42.93 26.86
N TRP A 534 -34.40 44.11 26.44
CA TRP A 534 -35.39 44.28 25.36
C TRP A 534 -34.87 43.76 24.01
N ARG A 535 -33.66 44.15 23.59
CA ARG A 535 -33.05 43.66 22.35
C ARG A 535 -32.86 42.14 22.36
N THR A 536 -32.48 41.60 23.52
CA THR A 536 -32.34 40.14 23.71
C THR A 536 -33.69 39.45 23.53
N LEU A 537 -34.75 40.00 24.11
CA LEU A 537 -36.10 39.47 23.98
C LEU A 537 -36.60 39.51 22.53
N GLU A 538 -36.47 40.65 21.85
CA GLU A 538 -36.90 40.83 20.46
C GLU A 538 -36.14 39.89 19.51
N SER A 539 -34.80 39.87 19.59
CA SER A 539 -33.99 38.97 18.75
C SER A 539 -34.27 37.49 19.00
N THR A 540 -34.60 37.12 20.24
CA THR A 540 -34.94 35.74 20.58
C THR A 540 -36.32 35.36 20.03
N ARG A 541 -37.32 36.23 20.16
CA ARG A 541 -38.63 36.05 19.52
C ARG A 541 -38.50 35.88 18.01
N ASP A 542 -37.69 36.73 17.37
CA ASP A 542 -37.54 36.72 15.91
C ASP A 542 -36.82 35.46 15.40
N ARG A 543 -35.82 34.95 16.13
CA ARG A 543 -35.21 33.64 15.81
C ARG A 543 -36.22 32.50 15.92
N LEU A 544 -37.11 32.56 16.90
CA LEU A 544 -38.14 31.54 17.10
C LEU A 544 -39.24 31.60 16.02
N LEU A 545 -39.51 32.78 15.45
CA LEU A 545 -40.38 32.92 14.28
C LEU A 545 -39.80 32.23 13.04
N VAL A 546 -38.47 32.30 12.83
CA VAL A 546 -37.80 31.61 11.71
C VAL A 546 -37.81 30.10 11.86
N LEU A 547 -37.77 29.59 13.10
CA LEU A 547 -37.74 28.16 13.41
C LEU A 547 -39.15 27.51 13.46
N GLY A 548 -40.23 28.30 13.40
CA GLY A 548 -41.60 27.86 13.68
C GLY A 548 -42.50 27.68 12.45
N SER A 549 -43.23 26.56 12.41
CA SER A 549 -44.48 26.40 11.66
C SER A 549 -45.64 27.10 12.39
N HIS A 550 -46.62 27.60 11.63
CA HIS A 550 -47.61 28.62 12.04
C HIS A 550 -48.68 28.22 13.09
N ASP A 551 -48.54 27.09 13.80
CA ASP A 551 -49.63 26.56 14.63
C ASP A 551 -49.83 27.32 15.96
N VAL A 552 -48.75 27.86 16.55
CA VAL A 552 -48.82 28.73 17.73
C VAL A 552 -47.80 29.87 17.60
N PRO A 553 -48.18 31.04 17.05
CA PRO A 553 -47.24 32.16 16.93
C PRO A 553 -46.83 32.70 18.31
N PRO A 554 -45.58 33.17 18.48
CA PRO A 554 -45.18 33.83 19.71
C PRO A 554 -46.03 35.06 19.99
N PRO A 555 -46.29 35.40 21.27
CA PRO A 555 -47.16 36.51 21.64
C PRO A 555 -46.61 37.85 21.16
N ALA A 556 -47.50 38.81 20.91
CA ALA A 556 -47.12 40.20 20.66
C ALA A 556 -46.49 40.79 21.93
N LEU A 557 -45.40 41.54 21.76
CA LEU A 557 -44.65 42.10 22.89
C LEU A 557 -45.26 43.43 23.33
N ASP A 558 -45.73 43.52 24.57
CA ASP A 558 -46.11 44.78 25.20
C ASP A 558 -44.87 45.50 25.74
N ARG A 559 -44.54 46.66 25.16
CA ARG A 559 -43.37 47.47 25.56
C ARG A 559 -43.53 48.16 26.93
N GLY A 560 -44.70 48.05 27.58
CA GLY A 560 -44.96 48.64 28.89
C GLY A 560 -44.22 47.96 30.06
N ASP A 561 -43.98 46.65 29.99
CA ASP A 561 -43.35 45.89 31.07
C ASP A 561 -42.47 44.75 30.53
N LEU A 562 -41.16 44.92 30.67
CA LEU A 562 -40.15 43.96 30.22
C LEU A 562 -40.24 42.60 30.95
N HIS A 563 -40.57 42.59 32.24
CA HIS A 563 -40.69 41.36 33.00
C HIS A 563 -41.94 40.57 32.58
N ARG A 564 -43.05 41.27 32.37
CA ARG A 564 -44.27 40.69 31.81
C ARG A 564 -44.03 40.14 30.41
N ALA A 565 -43.38 40.90 29.52
CA ALA A 565 -43.09 40.46 28.15
C ALA A 565 -42.21 39.19 28.10
N TRP A 566 -41.18 39.09 28.96
CA TRP A 566 -40.41 37.85 29.10
C TRP A 566 -41.25 36.69 29.65
N THR A 567 -42.13 36.95 30.62
CA THR A 567 -42.98 35.93 31.23
C THR A 567 -43.99 35.35 30.22
N GLU A 568 -44.61 36.21 29.41
CA GLU A 568 -45.52 35.81 28.34
C GLU A 568 -44.79 34.97 27.27
N LEU A 569 -43.57 35.36 26.86
CA LEU A 569 -42.75 34.59 25.93
C LEU A 569 -42.35 33.22 26.49
N LEU A 570 -42.01 33.12 27.78
CA LEU A 570 -41.69 31.85 28.44
C LEU A 570 -42.93 30.95 28.61
N GLY A 571 -44.10 31.52 28.87
CA GLY A 571 -45.37 30.78 28.90
C GLY A 571 -45.72 30.19 27.54
N TRP A 572 -45.53 30.96 26.46
CA TRP A 572 -45.64 30.46 25.09
C TRP A 572 -44.60 29.36 24.80
N ARG A 573 -43.33 29.56 25.18
CA ARG A 573 -42.26 28.56 25.03
C ARG A 573 -42.68 27.22 25.64
N ASP A 574 -43.26 27.22 26.83
CA ASP A 574 -43.67 25.98 27.50
C ASP A 574 -44.83 25.27 26.81
N GLN A 575 -45.72 26.00 26.14
CA GLN A 575 -46.77 25.42 25.30
C GLN A 575 -46.19 24.87 24.00
N ALA A 576 -45.38 25.67 23.30
CA ALA A 576 -44.72 25.28 22.05
C ALA A 576 -43.76 24.09 22.24
N ALA A 577 -43.02 24.04 23.35
CA ALA A 577 -42.11 22.94 23.67
C ALA A 577 -42.87 21.63 23.93
N ARG A 578 -44.04 21.68 24.58
CA ARG A 578 -44.91 20.52 24.77
C ARG A 578 -45.46 20.00 23.44
N ALA A 579 -45.91 20.89 22.57
CA ALA A 579 -46.38 20.52 21.22
C ALA A 579 -45.25 19.92 20.37
N ALA A 580 -44.05 20.52 20.40
CA ALA A 580 -42.88 20.01 19.70
C ALA A 580 -42.42 18.64 20.22
N ALA A 581 -42.48 18.40 21.54
CA ALA A 581 -42.17 17.10 22.14
C ALA A 581 -43.18 16.02 21.72
N ALA A 582 -44.49 16.34 21.68
CA ALA A 582 -45.50 15.41 21.19
C ALA A 582 -45.31 15.09 19.70
N ALA A 583 -44.99 16.10 18.88
CA ALA A 583 -44.70 15.91 17.46
C ALA A 583 -43.42 15.06 17.26
N LEU A 584 -42.39 15.27 18.08
CA LEU A 584 -41.17 14.46 18.02
C LEU A 584 -41.46 12.99 18.32
N ALA A 585 -42.21 12.72 19.40
CA ALA A 585 -42.60 11.36 19.76
C ALA A 585 -43.44 10.68 18.66
N ALA A 586 -44.33 11.43 17.99
CA ALA A 586 -45.08 10.92 16.83
C ALA A 586 -44.14 10.56 15.66
N ARG A 587 -43.17 11.42 15.33
CA ARG A 587 -42.19 11.14 14.26
C ARG A 587 -41.24 9.99 14.60
N GLU A 588 -40.85 9.86 15.87
CA GLU A 588 -40.09 8.70 16.35
C GLU A 588 -40.87 7.40 16.19
N ALA A 589 -42.17 7.40 16.49
CA ALA A 589 -43.05 6.25 16.28
C ALA A 589 -43.20 5.91 14.79
N GLU A 590 -43.37 6.90 13.90
CA GLU A 590 -43.42 6.69 12.44
C GLU A 590 -42.14 6.06 11.89
N VAL A 591 -40.96 6.54 12.33
CA VAL A 591 -39.66 5.95 11.95
C VAL A 591 -39.55 4.50 12.43
N ALA A 592 -39.94 4.24 13.69
CA ALA A 592 -39.90 2.89 14.25
C ALA A 592 -40.84 1.92 13.51
N GLU A 593 -42.04 2.38 13.15
CA GLU A 593 -43.00 1.58 12.40
C GLU A 593 -42.51 1.28 10.98
N ALA A 594 -41.96 2.29 10.28
CA ALA A 594 -41.38 2.12 8.95
C ALA A 594 -40.17 1.16 8.96
N ALA A 595 -39.32 1.25 9.99
CA ALA A 595 -38.21 0.32 10.19
C ALA A 595 -38.70 -1.12 10.48
N ALA A 596 -39.75 -1.28 11.28
CA ALA A 596 -40.36 -2.58 11.56
C ALA A 596 -40.97 -3.21 10.30
N ARG A 597 -41.64 -2.41 9.45
CA ARG A 597 -42.14 -2.85 8.13
C ARG A 597 -41.01 -3.34 7.23
N LEU A 598 -39.95 -2.55 7.06
CA LEU A 598 -38.78 -2.95 6.26
C LEU A 598 -38.16 -4.26 6.79
N ALA A 599 -38.00 -4.39 8.11
CA ALA A 599 -37.48 -5.61 8.71
C ALA A 599 -38.40 -6.82 8.49
N GLY A 600 -39.72 -6.62 8.50
CA GLY A 600 -40.71 -7.65 8.17
C GLY A 600 -40.61 -8.10 6.72
N ASP A 601 -40.61 -7.16 5.78
CA ASP A 601 -40.51 -7.44 4.33
C ASP A 601 -39.19 -8.15 3.99
N ARG A 602 -38.07 -7.73 4.60
CA ARG A 602 -36.76 -8.41 4.45
C ARG A 602 -36.78 -9.85 4.97
N ARG A 603 -37.39 -10.10 6.14
CA ARG A 603 -37.51 -11.47 6.68
C ARG A 603 -38.35 -12.37 5.78
N ASN A 604 -39.51 -11.88 5.33
CA ASN A 604 -40.38 -12.63 4.42
C ASN A 604 -39.67 -12.99 3.12
N LEU A 605 -38.91 -12.04 2.55
CA LEU A 605 -38.13 -12.30 1.35
C LEU A 605 -37.00 -13.31 1.62
N ALA A 606 -36.25 -13.15 2.72
CA ALA A 606 -35.19 -14.09 3.10
C ALA A 606 -35.72 -15.53 3.33
N GLU A 607 -36.91 -15.69 3.93
CA GLU A 607 -37.55 -17.00 4.09
C GLU A 607 -37.95 -17.63 2.76
N ARG A 608 -38.52 -16.84 1.83
CA ARG A 608 -38.79 -17.30 0.45
C ARG A 608 -37.51 -17.73 -0.27
N LEU A 609 -36.42 -16.97 -0.12
CA LEU A 609 -35.12 -17.33 -0.70
C LEU A 609 -34.57 -18.64 -0.10
N ALA A 610 -34.71 -18.83 1.21
CA ALA A 610 -34.27 -20.04 1.90
C ALA A 610 -35.03 -21.29 1.43
N GLN A 611 -36.33 -21.20 1.11
CA GLN A 611 -37.11 -22.30 0.54
C GLN A 611 -36.55 -22.80 -0.81
N HIS A 612 -35.85 -21.94 -1.55
CA HIS A 612 -35.16 -22.29 -2.80
C HIS A 612 -33.66 -22.58 -2.61
N GLY A 613 -33.20 -22.74 -1.37
CA GLY A 613 -31.80 -23.03 -1.04
C GLY A 613 -30.85 -21.86 -1.25
N VAL A 614 -31.35 -20.62 -1.27
CA VAL A 614 -30.54 -19.40 -1.32
C VAL A 614 -30.47 -18.79 0.07
N THR A 615 -29.31 -18.91 0.70
CA THR A 615 -29.06 -18.34 2.03
C THR A 615 -28.53 -16.93 1.91
N VAL A 616 -29.16 -15.99 2.62
CA VAL A 616 -28.78 -14.58 2.64
C VAL A 616 -28.72 -14.08 4.09
N PRO A 617 -27.81 -13.14 4.41
CA PRO A 617 -27.79 -12.50 5.72
C PRO A 617 -29.11 -11.81 6.04
N ARG A 618 -29.51 -11.79 7.32
CA ARG A 618 -30.76 -11.16 7.79
C ARG A 618 -30.84 -9.65 7.51
N GLU A 619 -29.69 -8.99 7.40
CA GLU A 619 -29.56 -7.55 7.14
C GLU A 619 -29.10 -7.24 5.72
N ALA A 620 -29.26 -8.19 4.78
CA ALA A 620 -28.82 -8.00 3.41
C ALA A 620 -29.53 -6.80 2.74
N THR A 621 -28.75 -6.01 2.01
CA THR A 621 -29.28 -4.92 1.19
C THR A 621 -30.04 -5.45 -0.02
N PRO A 622 -30.95 -4.68 -0.63
CA PRO A 622 -31.64 -5.08 -1.85
C PRO A 622 -30.69 -5.59 -2.94
N ASP A 623 -29.54 -4.94 -3.11
CA ASP A 623 -28.56 -5.33 -4.14
C ASP A 623 -27.84 -6.65 -3.77
N GLN A 624 -27.56 -6.89 -2.48
CA GLN A 624 -27.00 -8.17 -2.02
C GLN A 624 -27.98 -9.33 -2.21
N LEU A 625 -29.28 -9.09 -2.00
CA LEU A 625 -30.34 -10.07 -2.23
C LEU A 625 -30.45 -10.41 -3.72
N GLY A 626 -30.46 -9.38 -4.59
CA GLY A 626 -30.45 -9.57 -6.05
C GLY A 626 -29.23 -10.36 -6.54
N ALA A 627 -28.03 -10.01 -6.05
CA ALA A 627 -26.80 -10.71 -6.39
C ALA A 627 -26.81 -12.18 -5.91
N ALA A 628 -27.37 -12.47 -4.74
CA ALA A 628 -27.45 -13.83 -4.20
C ALA A 628 -28.31 -14.75 -5.09
N VAL A 629 -29.45 -14.25 -5.57
CA VAL A 629 -30.33 -15.01 -6.47
C VAL A 629 -29.76 -15.13 -7.87
N ALA A 630 -29.21 -14.06 -8.44
CA ALA A 630 -28.51 -14.14 -9.72
C ALA A 630 -27.37 -15.19 -9.67
N GLY A 631 -26.59 -15.19 -8.59
CA GLY A 631 -25.55 -16.18 -8.35
C GLY A 631 -26.10 -17.60 -8.18
N ALA A 632 -27.26 -17.77 -7.56
CA ALA A 632 -27.91 -19.08 -7.42
C ALA A 632 -28.42 -19.61 -8.77
N VAL A 633 -29.01 -18.75 -9.61
CA VAL A 633 -29.44 -19.09 -10.97
C VAL A 633 -28.24 -19.52 -11.80
N ALA A 634 -27.15 -18.75 -11.81
CA ALA A 634 -25.94 -19.07 -12.57
C ALA A 634 -25.32 -20.41 -12.14
N ARG A 635 -25.27 -20.69 -10.82
CA ARG A 635 -24.77 -21.98 -10.31
C ARG A 635 -25.65 -23.15 -10.71
N ALA A 636 -26.97 -22.99 -10.70
CA ALA A 636 -27.90 -24.04 -11.10
C ALA A 636 -27.81 -24.32 -12.61
N ASP A 637 -27.67 -23.28 -13.44
CA ASP A 637 -27.50 -23.37 -14.89
C ASP A 637 -26.22 -24.13 -15.24
N GLY A 638 -25.07 -23.71 -14.67
CA GLY A 638 -23.80 -24.40 -14.89
C GLY A 638 -23.73 -25.82 -14.27
N ALA A 639 -24.58 -26.14 -13.30
CA ALA A 639 -24.72 -27.53 -12.82
C ALA A 639 -25.50 -28.39 -13.81
N LEU A 640 -26.57 -27.85 -14.40
CA LEU A 640 -27.37 -28.54 -15.42
C LEU A 640 -26.56 -28.79 -16.70
N GLU A 641 -25.79 -27.81 -17.16
CA GLU A 641 -24.92 -27.98 -18.34
C GLU A 641 -23.88 -29.08 -18.13
N ARG A 642 -23.20 -29.09 -16.98
CA ARG A 642 -22.24 -30.16 -16.63
C ARG A 642 -22.89 -31.53 -16.60
N LEU A 643 -24.07 -31.66 -15.98
CA LEU A 643 -24.82 -32.93 -15.97
C LEU A 643 -25.17 -33.41 -17.38
N ARG A 644 -25.53 -32.51 -18.30
CA ARG A 644 -25.81 -32.85 -19.70
C ARG A 644 -24.58 -33.32 -20.45
N GLU A 645 -23.44 -32.66 -20.24
CA GLU A 645 -22.16 -33.07 -20.82
C GLU A 645 -21.72 -34.44 -20.29
N ASP A 646 -21.81 -34.64 -18.98
CA ASP A 646 -21.48 -35.90 -18.31
C ASP A 646 -22.38 -37.04 -18.82
N ARG A 647 -23.69 -36.81 -18.99
CA ARG A 647 -24.61 -37.79 -19.60
C ARG A 647 -24.23 -38.17 -21.02
N LYS A 648 -23.90 -37.18 -21.84
CA LYS A 648 -23.45 -37.43 -23.23
C LYS A 648 -22.17 -38.25 -23.24
N ARG A 649 -21.25 -37.96 -22.31
CA ARG A 649 -19.99 -38.69 -22.18
C ARG A 649 -20.21 -40.11 -21.66
N ALA A 650 -21.12 -40.30 -20.70
CA ALA A 650 -21.50 -41.61 -20.19
C ALA A 650 -22.07 -42.50 -21.32
N ALA A 651 -23.00 -41.98 -22.12
CA ALA A 651 -23.56 -42.71 -23.27
C ALA A 651 -22.49 -43.10 -24.32
N GLU A 652 -21.51 -42.22 -24.56
CA GLU A 652 -20.38 -42.55 -25.46
C GLU A 652 -19.51 -43.68 -24.88
N LEU A 653 -19.20 -43.62 -23.58
CA LEU A 653 -18.41 -44.64 -22.88
C LEU A 653 -19.15 -45.98 -22.82
N GLU A 654 -20.46 -46.00 -22.58
CA GLU A 654 -21.28 -47.22 -22.64
C GLU A 654 -21.16 -47.92 -24.00
N ARG A 655 -21.23 -47.15 -25.09
CA ARG A 655 -21.04 -47.68 -26.44
C ARG A 655 -19.64 -48.27 -26.63
N VAL A 656 -18.61 -47.57 -26.18
CA VAL A 656 -17.21 -48.04 -26.26
C VAL A 656 -17.01 -49.31 -25.47
N VAL A 657 -17.57 -49.39 -24.25
CA VAL A 657 -17.51 -50.59 -23.41
C VAL A 657 -18.16 -51.77 -24.14
N ALA A 658 -19.38 -51.60 -24.67
CA ALA A 658 -20.08 -52.66 -25.39
C ALA A 658 -19.30 -53.16 -26.63
N GLU A 659 -18.74 -52.23 -27.40
CA GLU A 659 -17.89 -52.54 -28.57
C GLU A 659 -16.65 -53.35 -28.17
N LYS A 660 -15.92 -52.89 -27.16
CA LYS A 660 -14.68 -53.55 -26.71
C LYS A 660 -14.93 -54.90 -26.04
N GLU A 661 -16.04 -55.06 -25.33
CA GLU A 661 -16.45 -56.37 -24.82
C GLU A 661 -16.84 -57.34 -25.92
N HIS A 662 -17.45 -56.85 -27.01
CA HIS A 662 -17.75 -57.67 -28.17
C HIS A 662 -16.48 -58.12 -28.89
N GLU A 663 -15.55 -57.21 -29.15
CA GLU A 663 -14.23 -57.52 -29.72
C GLU A 663 -13.48 -58.58 -28.89
N ALA A 664 -13.45 -58.41 -27.56
CA ALA A 664 -12.82 -59.36 -26.65
C ALA A 664 -13.45 -60.77 -26.77
N LYS A 665 -14.78 -60.86 -26.86
CA LYS A 665 -15.49 -62.15 -27.02
C LYS A 665 -15.14 -62.83 -28.35
N VAL A 666 -15.12 -62.07 -29.45
CA VAL A 666 -14.77 -62.61 -30.78
C VAL A 666 -13.33 -63.13 -30.79
N ALA A 667 -12.39 -62.34 -30.25
CA ALA A 667 -10.98 -62.72 -30.17
C ALA A 667 -10.77 -63.96 -29.29
N HIS A 668 -11.49 -64.06 -28.17
CA HIS A 668 -11.48 -65.22 -27.29
C HIS A 668 -11.92 -66.51 -28.00
N GLU A 669 -13.08 -66.48 -28.67
CA GLU A 669 -13.60 -67.63 -29.40
C GLU A 669 -12.63 -68.08 -30.50
N LEU A 670 -12.06 -67.14 -31.25
CA LEU A 670 -11.07 -67.45 -32.29
C LEU A 670 -9.83 -68.13 -31.70
N ALA A 671 -9.28 -67.59 -30.61
CA ALA A 671 -8.12 -68.15 -29.93
C ALA A 671 -8.40 -69.54 -29.31
N LEU A 672 -9.63 -69.78 -28.85
CA LEU A 672 -10.05 -71.07 -28.30
C LEU A 672 -10.15 -72.14 -29.39
N ARG A 673 -10.74 -71.82 -30.54
CA ARG A 673 -10.96 -72.76 -31.66
C ARG A 673 -9.66 -73.14 -32.38
N LEU A 674 -8.70 -72.21 -32.46
CA LEU A 674 -7.40 -72.44 -33.12
C LEU A 674 -6.34 -73.10 -32.22
N ARG A 675 -6.70 -73.60 -31.04
CA ARG A 675 -5.73 -74.36 -30.22
C ARG A 675 -5.29 -75.64 -30.93
N ALA A 676 -4.03 -76.02 -30.72
CA ALA A 676 -3.40 -77.20 -31.33
C ALA A 676 -4.18 -78.51 -31.11
N ASN A 677 -4.87 -78.64 -29.97
CA ASN A 677 -5.69 -79.81 -29.65
C ASN A 677 -7.06 -79.84 -30.35
N ALA A 678 -7.42 -78.80 -31.09
CA ALA A 678 -8.69 -78.68 -31.82
C ALA A 678 -8.45 -78.65 -33.33
N PHE A 679 -8.08 -77.49 -33.90
CA PHE A 679 -8.03 -77.32 -35.35
C PHE A 679 -6.81 -77.98 -36.00
N GLU A 680 -5.61 -77.81 -35.42
CA GLU A 680 -4.37 -78.40 -35.96
C GLU A 680 -4.44 -79.94 -35.96
N ARG A 681 -4.89 -80.54 -34.84
CA ARG A 681 -5.09 -81.99 -34.76
C ARG A 681 -6.11 -82.50 -35.79
N TRP A 682 -7.22 -81.79 -35.98
CA TRP A 682 -8.21 -82.14 -37.01
C TRP A 682 -7.60 -82.05 -38.42
N LEU A 683 -6.90 -80.96 -38.73
CA LEU A 683 -6.24 -80.76 -40.03
C LEU A 683 -5.21 -81.85 -40.33
N CYS A 684 -4.39 -82.23 -39.34
CA CYS A 684 -3.41 -83.30 -39.50
C CYS A 684 -4.05 -84.68 -39.66
N ALA A 685 -5.18 -84.95 -38.98
CA ALA A 685 -5.91 -86.20 -39.13
C ALA A 685 -6.47 -86.35 -40.55
N GLU A 686 -7.14 -85.31 -41.06
CA GLU A 686 -7.65 -85.28 -42.44
C GLU A 686 -6.52 -85.44 -43.47
N ALA A 687 -5.39 -84.75 -43.26
CA ALA A 687 -4.24 -84.88 -44.16
C ALA A 687 -3.61 -86.28 -44.13
N LEU A 688 -3.55 -86.93 -42.96
CA LEU A 688 -3.06 -88.30 -42.83
C LEU A 688 -3.97 -89.30 -43.55
N GLU A 689 -5.29 -89.11 -43.49
CA GLU A 689 -6.26 -89.94 -44.21
C GLU A 689 -6.06 -89.84 -45.73
N VAL A 690 -5.97 -88.62 -46.27
CA VAL A 690 -5.70 -88.39 -47.70
C VAL A 690 -4.38 -89.02 -48.12
N LEU A 691 -3.34 -88.89 -47.29
CA LEU A 691 -2.02 -89.45 -47.57
C LEU A 691 -2.01 -90.98 -47.59
N VAL A 692 -2.64 -91.63 -46.61
CA VAL A 692 -2.72 -93.09 -46.56
C VAL A 692 -3.56 -93.64 -47.71
N ALA A 693 -4.64 -92.95 -48.10
CA ALA A 693 -5.42 -93.31 -49.27
C ALA A 693 -4.57 -93.29 -50.56
N GLY A 694 -3.85 -92.19 -50.83
CA GLY A 694 -2.98 -92.10 -52.01
C GLY A 694 -1.81 -93.09 -51.99
N ALA A 695 -1.27 -93.39 -50.80
CA ALA A 695 -0.26 -94.42 -50.62
C ALA A 695 -0.83 -95.82 -50.85
N SER A 696 -2.08 -96.07 -50.47
CA SER A 696 -2.76 -97.35 -50.68
C SER A 696 -2.94 -97.64 -52.18
N ASP A 697 -3.38 -96.64 -52.96
CA ASP A 697 -3.52 -96.78 -54.42
C ASP A 697 -2.19 -97.17 -55.07
N THR A 698 -1.11 -96.48 -54.68
CA THR A 698 0.24 -96.78 -55.19
C THR A 698 0.74 -98.16 -54.73
N LEU A 699 0.47 -98.55 -53.48
CA LEU A 699 0.86 -99.86 -52.96
C LEU A 699 0.14 -100.99 -53.67
N ARG A 700 -1.16 -100.82 -53.95
CA ARG A 700 -1.96 -101.81 -54.67
C ARG A 700 -1.40 -102.06 -56.07
N GLU A 701 -0.94 -101.01 -56.76
CA GLU A 701 -0.25 -101.17 -58.05
C GLU A 701 1.13 -101.85 -57.91
N LEU A 702 1.93 -101.45 -56.92
CA LEU A 702 3.28 -102.00 -56.71
C LEU A 702 3.27 -103.48 -56.27
N SER A 703 2.20 -103.92 -55.62
CA SER A 703 2.03 -105.28 -55.09
C SER A 703 1.13 -106.18 -55.94
N ASP A 704 0.81 -105.76 -57.17
CA ASP A 704 -0.11 -106.48 -58.07
C ASP A 704 -1.46 -106.82 -57.41
N GLY A 705 -1.97 -105.90 -56.59
CA GLY A 705 -3.23 -106.02 -55.88
C GLY A 705 -3.16 -106.65 -54.49
N GLN A 706 -2.00 -107.15 -54.06
CA GLN A 706 -1.89 -107.93 -52.81
C GLN A 706 -2.05 -107.08 -51.53
N TYR A 707 -1.51 -105.87 -51.50
CA TYR A 707 -1.46 -105.05 -50.28
C TYR A 707 -2.13 -103.69 -50.44
N GLU A 708 -2.74 -103.22 -49.35
CA GLU A 708 -3.34 -101.90 -49.23
C GLU A 708 -3.05 -101.31 -47.85
N LEU A 709 -2.88 -99.99 -47.76
CA LEU A 709 -2.67 -99.30 -46.50
C LEU A 709 -3.99 -98.76 -45.96
N ALA A 710 -4.19 -98.87 -44.65
CA ALA A 710 -5.33 -98.31 -43.95
C ALA A 710 -4.91 -97.71 -42.61
N LEU A 711 -5.73 -96.81 -42.07
CA LEU A 711 -5.57 -96.32 -40.70
C LEU A 711 -6.42 -97.13 -39.74
N ALA A 712 -5.86 -97.44 -38.56
CA ALA A 712 -6.59 -98.07 -37.48
C ALA A 712 -7.56 -97.07 -36.83
N ASP A 713 -8.86 -97.41 -36.79
CA ASP A 713 -9.96 -96.53 -36.34
C ASP A 713 -9.78 -95.92 -34.93
N ARG A 714 -8.98 -96.56 -34.05
CA ARG A 714 -8.81 -96.14 -32.65
C ARG A 714 -7.47 -95.46 -32.36
N THR A 715 -6.40 -95.86 -33.04
CA THR A 715 -5.04 -95.38 -32.74
C THR A 715 -4.47 -94.46 -33.81
N GLY A 716 -5.04 -94.46 -35.02
CA GLY A 716 -4.49 -93.74 -36.17
C GLY A 716 -3.13 -94.30 -36.62
N ASP A 717 -2.86 -95.58 -36.32
CA ASP A 717 -1.69 -96.29 -36.81
C ASP A 717 -1.91 -96.85 -38.21
N ILE A 718 -0.84 -96.92 -38.99
CA ILE A 718 -0.86 -97.47 -40.34
C ILE A 718 -0.87 -99.00 -40.25
N GLU A 719 -1.95 -99.60 -40.75
CA GLU A 719 -2.15 -101.03 -40.93
C GLU A 719 -2.05 -101.40 -42.41
N VAL A 720 -1.73 -102.66 -42.67
CA VAL A 720 -1.71 -103.24 -44.01
C VAL A 720 -2.83 -104.25 -44.10
N ILE A 721 -3.64 -104.13 -45.14
CA ILE A 721 -4.65 -105.11 -45.55
C ILE A 721 -4.00 -106.05 -46.56
N ASP A 722 -3.94 -107.33 -46.22
CA ASP A 722 -3.40 -108.39 -47.10
C ASP A 722 -4.56 -109.11 -47.81
N HIS A 723 -4.73 -108.83 -49.09
CA HIS A 723 -5.77 -109.43 -49.93
C HIS A 723 -5.45 -110.88 -50.33
N GLY A 724 -4.19 -111.30 -50.23
CA GLY A 724 -3.78 -112.70 -50.42
C GLY A 724 -4.26 -113.60 -49.26
N GLU A 725 -4.38 -113.04 -48.06
CA GLU A 725 -4.85 -113.69 -46.84
C GLU A 725 -6.28 -113.26 -46.47
N ALA A 726 -7.20 -113.28 -47.45
CA ALA A 726 -8.63 -112.98 -47.29
C ALA A 726 -8.94 -111.60 -46.64
N GLY A 727 -8.07 -110.60 -46.86
CA GLY A 727 -8.26 -109.25 -46.34
C GLY A 727 -7.81 -109.07 -44.88
N MET A 728 -6.87 -109.89 -44.41
CA MET A 728 -6.34 -109.80 -43.05
C MET A 728 -5.69 -108.43 -42.81
N ARG A 729 -6.10 -107.75 -41.73
CA ARG A 729 -5.46 -106.53 -41.23
C ARG A 729 -4.34 -106.87 -40.26
N ARG A 730 -3.14 -106.36 -40.52
CA ARG A 730 -1.97 -106.53 -39.66
C ARG A 730 -1.16 -105.24 -39.56
N SER A 731 -0.36 -105.12 -38.51
CA SER A 731 0.52 -103.97 -38.34
C SER A 731 1.54 -103.91 -39.47
N ALA A 732 1.85 -102.71 -39.97
CA ALA A 732 2.94 -102.53 -40.94
C ALA A 732 4.31 -103.05 -40.43
N ARG A 733 4.47 -103.27 -39.11
CA ARG A 733 5.68 -103.83 -38.49
C ARG A 733 5.89 -105.33 -38.75
N THR A 734 4.87 -106.05 -39.21
CA THR A 734 4.95 -107.50 -39.45
C THR A 734 5.27 -107.86 -40.90
N LEU A 735 5.52 -106.86 -41.76
CA LEU A 735 5.83 -107.04 -43.18
C LEU A 735 7.21 -107.66 -43.39
N SER A 736 7.36 -108.45 -44.46
CA SER A 736 8.67 -108.95 -44.90
C SER A 736 9.55 -107.82 -45.46
N GLY A 737 10.84 -108.10 -45.72
CA GLY A 737 11.77 -107.08 -46.22
C GLY A 737 11.37 -106.45 -47.55
N GLY A 738 10.82 -107.24 -48.49
CA GLY A 738 10.32 -106.76 -49.79
C GLY A 738 8.98 -106.02 -49.69
N GLU A 739 8.08 -106.50 -48.82
CA GLU A 739 6.76 -105.86 -48.59
C GLU A 739 6.91 -104.51 -47.89
N THR A 740 7.79 -104.44 -46.89
CA THR A 740 8.11 -103.19 -46.20
C THR A 740 8.67 -102.17 -47.19
N PHE A 741 9.46 -102.63 -48.17
CA PHE A 741 9.97 -101.77 -49.24
C PHE A 741 8.84 -101.22 -50.12
N GLN A 742 7.92 -102.06 -50.61
CA GLN A 742 6.79 -101.58 -51.42
C GLN A 742 5.89 -100.60 -50.65
N ALA A 743 5.56 -100.91 -49.39
CA ALA A 743 4.70 -100.07 -48.55
C ALA A 743 5.31 -98.70 -48.25
N ALA A 744 6.60 -98.66 -47.91
CA ALA A 744 7.29 -97.39 -47.65
C ALA A 744 7.53 -96.59 -48.94
N LEU A 745 7.78 -97.26 -50.07
CA LEU A 745 7.92 -96.57 -51.37
C LEU A 745 6.60 -95.89 -51.75
N ALA A 746 5.48 -96.62 -51.62
CA ALA A 746 4.15 -96.08 -51.88
C ALA A 746 3.83 -94.86 -50.99
N LEU A 747 4.22 -94.94 -49.72
CA LEU A 747 4.00 -93.87 -48.75
C LEU A 747 4.89 -92.64 -49.01
N ALA A 748 6.16 -92.84 -49.37
CA ALA A 748 7.07 -91.76 -49.75
C ALA A 748 6.60 -91.04 -51.03
N LEU A 749 6.11 -91.80 -52.01
CA LEU A 749 5.55 -91.26 -53.25
C LEU A 749 4.27 -90.44 -52.99
N ALA A 750 3.39 -90.92 -52.11
CA ALA A 750 2.18 -90.22 -51.69
C ALA A 750 2.48 -88.96 -50.86
N LEU A 751 3.45 -89.03 -49.95
CA LEU A 751 3.90 -87.89 -49.13
C LEU A 751 4.49 -86.77 -49.98
N SER A 752 5.31 -87.15 -50.97
CA SER A 752 5.83 -86.22 -51.96
C SER A 752 4.74 -85.63 -52.86
N GLY A 753 3.56 -86.26 -52.96
CA GLY A 753 2.51 -85.84 -53.91
C GLY A 753 1.32 -85.10 -53.35
N ALA A 754 0.82 -85.51 -52.19
CA ALA A 754 -0.41 -84.96 -51.63
C ALA A 754 -0.17 -83.80 -50.64
N VAL A 755 1.01 -83.72 -50.02
CA VAL A 755 1.20 -82.91 -48.80
C VAL A 755 2.38 -81.93 -48.91
N ALA A 756 3.44 -82.25 -49.65
CA ALA A 756 4.65 -81.42 -49.69
C ALA A 756 4.65 -80.37 -50.81
N ARG A 757 4.24 -79.12 -50.51
CA ARG A 757 4.52 -78.00 -51.41
C ARG A 757 6.02 -77.71 -51.41
N GLY A 758 6.70 -77.98 -52.53
CA GLY A 758 8.12 -77.62 -52.71
C GLY A 758 9.12 -78.78 -52.58
N LEU A 759 8.72 -80.04 -52.72
CA LEU A 759 9.63 -81.19 -52.88
C LEU A 759 9.41 -81.82 -54.26
N ASP A 760 10.36 -81.56 -55.17
CA ASP A 760 10.24 -81.95 -56.58
C ASP A 760 11.28 -83.04 -56.94
N SER A 761 11.91 -83.64 -55.93
CA SER A 761 12.87 -84.73 -56.10
C SER A 761 12.73 -85.80 -55.04
N ILE A 762 12.99 -87.06 -55.42
CA ILE A 762 13.08 -88.22 -54.53
C ILE A 762 14.31 -89.04 -54.93
N PHE A 763 15.12 -89.44 -53.96
CA PHE A 763 16.28 -90.31 -54.12
C PHE A 763 16.09 -91.61 -53.34
N LEU A 764 16.19 -92.73 -54.04
CA LEU A 764 15.99 -94.08 -53.51
C LEU A 764 17.35 -94.79 -53.42
N ASP A 765 17.89 -94.99 -52.20
CA ASP A 765 19.19 -95.64 -51.98
C ASP A 765 19.02 -97.12 -51.59
N GLU A 766 18.90 -97.99 -52.61
CA GLU A 766 18.83 -99.46 -52.54
C GLU A 766 17.65 -100.09 -51.74
N GLY A 767 17.40 -101.38 -52.00
CA GLY A 767 16.21 -102.16 -51.55
C GLY A 767 15.60 -103.02 -52.67
N PHE A 768 15.96 -102.72 -53.92
CA PHE A 768 15.54 -103.48 -55.11
C PHE A 768 16.13 -104.90 -55.19
N GLY A 769 17.23 -105.18 -54.47
CA GLY A 769 17.89 -106.48 -54.48
C GLY A 769 17.22 -107.55 -53.59
N THR A 770 16.31 -107.14 -52.70
CA THR A 770 15.49 -108.07 -51.90
C THR A 770 14.17 -108.42 -52.58
N LEU A 771 13.90 -107.85 -53.75
CA LEU A 771 12.73 -108.13 -54.56
C LEU A 771 13.00 -109.32 -55.49
N ASP A 772 11.99 -110.15 -55.71
CA ASP A 772 12.03 -111.13 -56.78
C ASP A 772 11.96 -110.44 -58.17
N PRO A 773 12.38 -111.12 -59.25
CA PRO A 773 12.42 -110.53 -60.59
C PRO A 773 11.07 -110.01 -61.11
N ALA A 774 9.94 -110.60 -60.72
CA ALA A 774 8.62 -110.16 -61.18
C ALA A 774 8.21 -108.88 -60.46
N THR A 775 8.38 -108.82 -59.14
CA THR A 775 8.13 -107.61 -58.36
C THR A 775 9.04 -106.45 -58.77
N LEU A 776 10.32 -106.72 -59.08
CA LEU A 776 11.25 -105.71 -59.57
C LEU A 776 10.77 -105.06 -60.88
N ASP A 777 10.20 -105.86 -61.79
CA ASP A 777 9.69 -105.39 -63.07
C ASP A 777 8.47 -104.47 -62.92
N THR A 778 7.55 -104.83 -62.02
CA THR A 778 6.40 -103.98 -61.65
C THR A 778 6.85 -102.67 -61.04
N VAL A 779 7.77 -102.70 -60.07
CA VAL A 779 8.31 -101.50 -59.43
C VAL A 779 9.00 -100.58 -60.44
N ALA A 780 9.82 -101.14 -61.35
CA ALA A 780 10.50 -100.37 -62.38
C ALA A 780 9.52 -99.68 -63.33
N THR A 781 8.48 -100.39 -63.76
CA THR A 781 7.42 -99.85 -64.64
C THR A 781 6.65 -98.72 -63.97
N THR A 782 6.33 -98.86 -62.68
CA THR A 782 5.65 -97.82 -61.91
C THR A 782 6.54 -96.58 -61.74
N LEU A 783 7.84 -96.74 -61.46
CA LEU A 783 8.78 -95.62 -61.37
C LEU A 783 8.95 -94.88 -62.70
N GLU A 784 9.01 -95.61 -63.83
CA GLU A 784 9.05 -95.01 -65.18
C GLU A 784 7.81 -94.17 -65.48
N ARG A 785 6.62 -94.71 -65.17
CA ARG A 785 5.33 -94.02 -65.37
C ARG A 785 5.26 -92.76 -64.51
N LEU A 786 5.68 -92.83 -63.26
CA LEU A 786 5.71 -91.70 -62.34
C LEU A 786 6.70 -90.62 -62.79
N ALA A 787 7.88 -91.00 -63.29
CA ALA A 787 8.85 -90.03 -63.79
C ALA A 787 8.43 -89.39 -65.13
N SER A 788 7.64 -90.09 -65.94
CA SER A 788 7.12 -89.57 -67.23
C SER A 788 6.12 -88.42 -67.07
N GLY A 789 5.53 -88.26 -65.88
CA GLY A 789 4.55 -87.21 -65.57
C GLY A 789 5.12 -85.79 -65.48
N ARG A 790 6.44 -85.57 -65.63
CA ARG A 790 7.15 -84.27 -65.54
C ARG A 790 7.01 -83.47 -64.24
N GLU A 791 6.30 -83.99 -63.24
CA GLU A 791 6.11 -83.26 -61.98
C GLU A 791 7.27 -83.46 -60.98
N ARG A 792 8.11 -84.50 -61.13
CA ARG A 792 9.14 -84.87 -60.13
C ARG A 792 10.37 -85.55 -60.72
N MET A 793 11.52 -85.26 -60.13
CA MET A 793 12.79 -85.93 -60.38
C MET A 793 12.95 -87.17 -59.50
N ILE A 794 13.12 -88.34 -60.11
CA ILE A 794 13.35 -89.61 -59.42
C ILE A 794 14.80 -90.08 -59.67
N GLY A 795 15.57 -90.18 -58.60
CA GLY A 795 16.93 -90.72 -58.60
C GLY A 795 16.99 -92.09 -57.94
N VAL A 796 17.52 -93.09 -58.62
CA VAL A 796 17.65 -94.46 -58.08
C VAL A 796 19.11 -94.85 -57.93
N VAL A 797 19.53 -95.27 -56.73
CA VAL A 797 20.82 -95.93 -56.54
C VAL A 797 20.60 -97.43 -56.61
N THR A 798 21.25 -98.09 -57.58
CA THR A 798 21.11 -99.53 -57.75
C THR A 798 22.40 -100.17 -58.24
N HIS A 799 22.64 -101.39 -57.78
CA HIS A 799 23.65 -102.30 -58.33
C HIS A 799 23.01 -103.41 -59.18
N VAL A 800 21.68 -103.43 -59.30
CA VAL A 800 20.92 -104.43 -60.06
C VAL A 800 20.92 -104.03 -61.55
N PRO A 801 21.57 -104.79 -62.44
CA PRO A 801 21.69 -104.43 -63.85
C PRO A 801 20.35 -104.28 -64.55
N ALA A 802 19.37 -105.15 -64.24
CA ALA A 802 18.04 -105.15 -64.84
C ALA A 802 17.27 -103.84 -64.62
N LEU A 803 17.43 -103.22 -63.44
CA LEU A 803 16.83 -101.91 -63.17
C LEU A 803 17.62 -100.79 -63.83
N ALA A 804 18.95 -100.86 -63.80
CA ALA A 804 19.83 -99.85 -64.39
C ALA A 804 19.63 -99.69 -65.91
N GLU A 805 19.41 -100.78 -66.65
CA GLU A 805 19.20 -100.77 -68.10
C GLU A 805 17.88 -100.11 -68.53
N ARG A 806 16.89 -100.08 -67.64
CA ARG A 806 15.56 -99.50 -67.87
C ARG A 806 15.51 -97.98 -67.67
N VAL A 807 16.49 -97.40 -66.98
CA VAL A 807 16.53 -95.96 -66.69
C VAL A 807 17.21 -95.18 -67.84
N PRO A 808 16.61 -94.09 -68.36
CA PRO A 808 17.09 -93.40 -69.56
C PRO A 808 18.44 -92.70 -69.36
N VAL A 809 18.67 -92.14 -68.17
CA VAL A 809 19.94 -91.47 -67.81
C VAL A 809 20.64 -92.25 -66.71
N ARG A 810 21.92 -92.56 -66.89
CA ARG A 810 22.74 -93.27 -65.91
C ARG A 810 23.98 -92.47 -65.57
N PHE A 811 24.27 -92.36 -64.29
CA PHE A 811 25.53 -91.85 -63.79
C PHE A 811 26.39 -93.03 -63.38
N GLU A 812 27.32 -93.41 -64.25
CA GLU A 812 28.28 -94.48 -64.00
C GLU A 812 29.36 -93.98 -63.03
N VAL A 813 29.36 -94.52 -61.82
CA VAL A 813 30.37 -94.25 -60.80
C VAL A 813 31.41 -95.37 -60.82
N ARG A 814 32.64 -95.01 -61.18
CA ARG A 814 33.79 -95.93 -61.20
C ARG A 814 34.82 -95.48 -60.18
N ARG A 815 35.57 -96.43 -59.63
CA ARG A 815 36.64 -96.13 -58.67
C ARG A 815 37.97 -96.65 -59.20
N ASP A 816 38.97 -95.79 -59.22
CA ASP A 816 40.35 -96.12 -59.56
C ASP A 816 41.31 -95.75 -58.42
N ALA A 817 42.63 -95.78 -58.69
CA ALA A 817 43.65 -95.44 -57.71
C ALA A 817 43.62 -93.95 -57.28
N LYS A 818 43.09 -93.07 -58.14
CA LYS A 818 42.97 -91.63 -57.89
C LYS A 818 41.70 -91.28 -57.12
N GLY A 819 40.65 -92.07 -57.22
CA GLY A 819 39.43 -91.89 -56.42
C GLY A 819 38.18 -92.40 -57.14
N SER A 820 37.03 -91.94 -56.69
CA SER A 820 35.77 -92.13 -57.41
C SER A 820 35.60 -91.08 -58.50
N HIS A 821 35.13 -91.51 -59.66
CA HIS A 821 34.82 -90.71 -60.84
C HIS A 821 33.39 -91.00 -61.27
N VAL A 822 32.70 -89.97 -61.74
CA VAL A 822 31.33 -90.07 -62.22
C VAL A 822 31.28 -89.66 -63.68
N ARG A 823 30.61 -90.47 -64.50
CA ARG A 823 30.37 -90.16 -65.91
C ARG A 823 28.89 -90.35 -66.22
N LYS A 824 28.28 -89.34 -66.83
CA LYS A 824 26.93 -89.46 -67.37
C LYS A 824 26.95 -90.35 -68.62
N ALA A 825 26.05 -91.32 -68.69
CA ALA A 825 25.90 -92.31 -69.74
C ALA A 825 24.40 -92.53 -70.01
N GLY A 826 23.98 -92.44 -71.27
CA GLY A 826 22.57 -92.21 -71.63
C GLY A 826 22.47 -90.91 -72.41
N LEU A 827 21.28 -90.61 -72.95
CA LEU A 827 21.06 -89.45 -73.83
C LEU A 827 21.63 -88.14 -73.27
#